data_AF-A0A6G1GWW9-F1
#
_entry.id   AF-A0A6G1GWW9-F1
#
_cell.length_a   1.000
_cell.length_b   1.000
_cell.length_c   1.000
_cell.angle_alpha   90.00
_cell.angle_beta   90.00
_cell.angle_gamma   90.00
#
_symmetry.space_group_name_H-M   'P 1'
#
loop_
_entity.id
_entity.type
_entity.pdbx_description
1 polymer ?
#
loop_
_entity_poly.entity_id
_entity_poly.type
_entity_poly.pdbx_seq_one_letter_code
_entity_poly.pdbx_strand_id
1 'polypeptide(L)'
;MTSTREERVFHHPYTPYDIQLQFMSALYSCIEDGKIGIFESPTGTGKSLSLICGSLTWLRDHKRRKFEQGLEGDPKDDDEPEWMIEFTKKEKKREALGRKEELEERLERIRIKEKKMRERGRDANNPAKRVKTAAAKAVDEEEDFVLDDYDSDHESKTKTRPTTADYGLSAETQALLEKYGMALSSTNADQESEMEDEMKVFFCSRTHSQLSQFANELRRVKMPPAITPESEGPDELLETQEAFKHLTLSSRKNLCINPKVNKLGNASAINERCLELQQPKTATEHKCPFVPSKDNEVAVADFRDHALADIRDIEDLGNLGKRLGVCPYYASRPAIKPCEIVTLPYPLLLQKSAREALGLSLKGHVVIVDEAHNLMDAITAMYSVSVSLTQIERSRAQLGIYLQKFRNRLKGKNRVYVTQTVRLLDSLLSFLQSKIAAGGTADTIVRPGDLMGGKGVDQINLYKLTRYLQESHLARKVDGYIVHSEQQQKEQSLTNKPNALSRSERPEATTPVLTHIQSFLLTLMNPSAEGRFFCNKLEDGGIGLKYMLLDPTQHFKEIVEEARAVVLAGGTMSPMSDYTQQLFPYLPTESIMTLSCGHVIPPSSLLACPVTRTLNGSAFDFTFEKRNSASMIRELGEAIHTFCLAIPDGVVVFFPSYAYLDECVKQWKRPAAASAKPIWESLQSAKPVFLESRTVQSRTQTAKISGGYGSGPSQAESLLTAYTNAVTTGAGRGALLLAVIGGTLSEGINFSDSLGRGVAVVGMPFPNPHSAEWKAKIKFITEKAASSADGVSVQQAGKDAAREYYENVCMRAVNQAIGRAIRHRGDYAAILLLDRRYAGERIRAKLPQWIKGSLREGGGVGETRDVLRTFFKEKEKERRT
;
A
#
# COMPACT_ATOMS: atom_id res chain seq x y z
N MET A 1 21.89 -22.94 -26.29
CA MET A 1 22.47 -21.70 -26.85
C MET A 1 22.95 -20.85 -25.69
N THR A 2 24.22 -21.03 -25.32
CA THR A 2 24.93 -20.33 -24.25
C THR A 2 25.46 -19.01 -24.80
N SER A 3 24.69 -17.94 -24.68
CA SER A 3 25.22 -16.58 -24.82
C SER A 3 26.06 -16.27 -23.58
N THR A 4 27.33 -15.96 -23.80
CA THR A 4 28.28 -15.44 -22.81
C THR A 4 27.66 -14.23 -22.11
N ARG A 5 27.14 -14.40 -20.89
CA ARG A 5 26.77 -13.28 -20.03
C ARG A 5 28.05 -12.54 -19.67
N GLU A 6 28.28 -11.40 -20.31
CA GLU A 6 29.28 -10.43 -19.84
C GLU A 6 29.09 -10.19 -18.34
N GLU A 7 30.17 -10.25 -17.56
CA GLU A 7 30.14 -9.91 -16.13
C GLU A 7 29.79 -8.43 -15.99
N ARG A 8 28.51 -8.14 -15.73
CA ARG A 8 28.02 -6.77 -15.53
C ARG A 8 28.38 -6.27 -14.14
N VAL A 9 28.86 -5.03 -14.08
CA VAL A 9 29.14 -4.33 -12.82
C VAL A 9 27.88 -3.58 -12.39
N PHE A 10 27.24 -4.02 -11.30
CA PHE A 10 26.00 -3.41 -10.79
C PHE A 10 26.22 -2.22 -9.84
N HIS A 11 27.46 -1.76 -9.68
CA HIS A 11 27.85 -0.65 -8.77
C HIS A 11 27.20 -0.72 -7.38
N HIS A 12 27.13 -1.93 -6.83
CA HIS A 12 26.56 -2.16 -5.51
C HIS A 12 27.46 -1.48 -4.45
N PRO A 13 26.91 -0.72 -3.48
CA PRO A 13 27.71 0.07 -2.53
C PRO A 13 28.53 -0.76 -1.52
N TYR A 14 28.33 -2.07 -1.54
CA TYR A 14 29.06 -3.07 -0.77
C TYR A 14 29.45 -4.21 -1.71
N THR A 15 30.35 -5.10 -1.28
CA THR A 15 30.58 -6.37 -1.99
C THR A 15 29.29 -7.20 -1.99
N PRO A 16 28.66 -7.41 -3.17
CA PRO A 16 27.40 -8.14 -3.24
C PRO A 16 27.62 -9.64 -2.99
N TYR A 17 26.65 -10.29 -2.35
CA TYR A 17 26.61 -11.75 -2.27
C TYR A 17 26.26 -12.36 -3.64
N ASP A 18 26.64 -13.61 -3.87
CA ASP A 18 26.31 -14.32 -5.12
C ASP A 18 24.81 -14.32 -5.41
N ILE A 19 23.97 -14.49 -4.38
CA ILE A 19 22.52 -14.43 -4.51
C ILE A 19 22.02 -13.04 -4.94
N GLN A 20 22.71 -11.97 -4.52
CA GLN A 20 22.38 -10.60 -4.93
C GLN A 20 22.78 -10.37 -6.39
N LEU A 21 23.93 -10.88 -6.83
CA LEU A 21 24.36 -10.85 -8.23
C LEU A 21 23.40 -11.60 -9.14
N GLN A 22 22.93 -12.78 -8.71
CA GLN A 22 21.90 -13.55 -9.41
C GLN A 22 20.59 -12.76 -9.52
N PHE A 23 20.14 -12.15 -8.41
CA PHE A 23 18.96 -11.30 -8.39
C PHE A 23 19.08 -10.10 -9.34
N MET A 24 20.17 -9.35 -9.27
CA MET A 24 20.41 -8.18 -10.11
C MET A 24 20.50 -8.54 -11.59
N SER A 25 21.15 -9.66 -11.92
CA SER A 25 21.26 -10.16 -13.30
C SER A 25 19.92 -10.60 -13.89
N ALA A 26 19.10 -11.29 -13.10
CA ALA A 26 17.75 -11.67 -13.50
C ALA A 26 16.85 -10.45 -13.66
N LEU A 27 16.93 -9.49 -12.74
CA LEU A 27 16.20 -8.22 -12.82
C LEU A 27 16.54 -7.44 -14.07
N TYR A 28 17.82 -7.25 -14.36
CA TYR A 28 18.29 -6.59 -15.57
C TYR A 28 17.71 -7.27 -16.82
N SER A 29 17.86 -8.59 -16.92
CA SER A 29 17.40 -9.35 -18.08
C SER A 29 15.88 -9.29 -18.24
N CYS A 30 15.13 -9.32 -17.14
CA CYS A 30 13.68 -9.20 -17.15
C CYS A 30 13.20 -7.84 -17.67
N ILE A 31 13.87 -6.75 -17.27
CA ILE A 31 13.54 -5.40 -17.73
C ILE A 31 13.94 -5.21 -19.20
N GLU A 32 15.10 -5.76 -19.58
CA GLU A 32 15.59 -5.72 -20.96
C GLU A 32 14.63 -6.42 -21.92
N ASP A 33 14.22 -7.64 -21.58
CA ASP A 33 13.31 -8.46 -22.37
C ASP A 33 11.85 -7.95 -22.35
N GLY A 34 11.51 -6.93 -21.56
CA GLY A 34 10.14 -6.43 -21.41
C GLY A 34 9.18 -7.45 -20.79
N LYS A 35 9.67 -8.27 -19.85
CA LYS A 35 8.92 -9.37 -19.23
C LYS A 35 8.29 -8.98 -17.89
N ILE A 36 7.45 -9.88 -17.39
CA ILE A 36 6.95 -9.82 -16.01
C ILE A 36 7.87 -10.63 -15.11
N GLY A 37 8.43 -9.98 -14.10
CA GLY A 37 9.29 -10.63 -13.11
C GLY A 37 8.53 -10.95 -11.83
N ILE A 38 8.58 -12.18 -11.32
CA ILE A 38 8.09 -12.56 -9.99
C ILE A 38 9.29 -13.06 -9.18
N PHE A 39 9.83 -12.19 -8.34
CA PHE A 39 11.07 -12.45 -7.62
C PHE A 39 10.87 -12.56 -6.11
N GLU A 40 11.37 -13.65 -5.54
CA GLU A 40 11.49 -13.86 -4.11
C GLU A 40 12.93 -13.64 -3.67
N SER A 41 13.13 -12.71 -2.75
CA SER A 41 14.41 -12.48 -2.08
C SER A 41 14.15 -12.41 -0.58
N PRO A 42 14.58 -13.40 0.21
CA PRO A 42 14.29 -13.45 1.65
C PRO A 42 14.70 -12.16 2.38
N THR A 43 14.04 -11.88 3.50
CA THR A 43 14.38 -10.71 4.31
C THR A 43 15.84 -10.76 4.78
N GLY A 44 16.51 -9.60 4.80
CA GLY A 44 17.90 -9.52 5.24
C GLY A 44 18.96 -9.82 4.18
N THR A 45 18.54 -10.17 2.96
CA THR A 45 19.44 -10.42 1.81
C THR A 45 19.81 -9.16 1.03
N GLY A 46 19.38 -7.97 1.49
CA GLY A 46 19.63 -6.70 0.80
C GLY A 46 18.77 -6.49 -0.46
N LYS A 47 17.57 -7.08 -0.52
CA LYS A 47 16.61 -6.98 -1.64
C LYS A 47 16.46 -5.57 -2.21
N SER A 48 16.22 -4.58 -1.35
CA SER A 48 15.94 -3.21 -1.78
C SER A 48 17.15 -2.58 -2.48
N LEU A 49 18.37 -2.77 -1.97
CA LEU A 49 19.60 -2.40 -2.67
C LEU A 49 19.80 -3.17 -3.98
N SER A 50 19.51 -4.48 -4.02
CA SER A 50 19.60 -5.26 -5.26
C SER A 50 18.60 -4.78 -6.32
N LEU A 51 17.37 -4.42 -5.93
CA LEU A 51 16.38 -3.82 -6.82
C LEU A 51 16.86 -2.48 -7.37
N ILE A 52 17.39 -1.61 -6.51
CA ILE A 52 17.94 -0.30 -6.89
C ILE A 52 19.11 -0.50 -7.87
N CYS A 53 20.13 -1.26 -7.49
CA CYS A 53 21.34 -1.41 -8.29
C CYS A 53 21.05 -2.06 -9.65
N GLY A 54 20.28 -3.15 -9.68
CA GLY A 54 19.94 -3.83 -10.93
C GLY A 54 19.09 -2.98 -11.88
N SER A 55 18.08 -2.27 -11.37
CA SER A 55 17.23 -1.39 -12.20
C SER A 55 17.96 -0.13 -12.68
N LEU A 56 18.84 0.45 -11.88
CA LEU A 56 19.59 1.65 -12.26
C LEU A 56 20.75 1.36 -13.20
N THR A 57 21.41 0.21 -13.05
CA THR A 57 22.39 -0.25 -14.04
C THR A 57 21.72 -0.39 -15.40
N TRP A 58 20.56 -1.05 -15.45
CA TRP A 58 19.76 -1.15 -16.67
C TRP A 58 19.36 0.22 -17.22
N LEU A 59 18.90 1.14 -16.36
CA LEU A 59 18.48 2.48 -16.79
C LEU A 59 19.65 3.27 -17.40
N ARG A 60 20.84 3.19 -16.81
CA ARG A 60 22.06 3.83 -17.33
C ARG A 60 22.46 3.24 -18.67
N ASP A 61 22.51 1.92 -18.79
CA ASP A 61 22.83 1.23 -20.04
C ASP A 61 21.80 1.52 -21.14
N HIS A 62 20.51 1.57 -20.79
CA HIS A 62 19.44 1.92 -21.72
C HIS A 62 19.57 3.36 -22.19
N LYS A 63 19.89 4.32 -21.31
CA LYS A 63 20.15 5.71 -21.70
C LYS A 63 21.34 5.82 -22.64
N ARG A 64 22.43 5.10 -22.36
CA ARG A 64 23.62 5.04 -23.22
C ARG A 64 23.26 4.54 -24.62
N ARG A 65 22.60 3.38 -24.71
CA ARG A 65 22.19 2.79 -26.00
C ARG A 65 21.20 3.66 -26.76
N LYS A 66 20.19 4.22 -26.09
CA LYS A 66 19.22 5.12 -26.73
C LYS A 66 19.89 6.37 -27.28
N PHE A 67 20.89 6.89 -26.56
CA PHE A 67 21.70 8.02 -27.02
C PHE A 67 22.53 7.64 -28.25
N GLU A 68 23.25 6.52 -28.21
CA GLU A 68 24.04 5.99 -29.34
C GLU A 68 23.16 5.75 -30.59
N GLN A 69 22.00 5.11 -30.43
CA GLN A 69 21.03 4.91 -31.52
C GLN A 69 20.46 6.22 -32.07
N GLY A 70 20.22 7.21 -31.20
CA GLY A 70 19.76 8.54 -31.60
C GLY A 70 20.81 9.32 -32.42
N LEU A 71 22.10 8.98 -32.27
CA LEU A 71 23.18 9.52 -33.09
C LEU A 71 23.20 8.84 -34.47
N GLU A 72 22.86 7.56 -34.58
CA GLU A 72 23.01 6.78 -35.82
C GLU A 72 22.10 7.21 -36.98
N GLY A 73 20.98 7.90 -36.74
CA GLY A 73 20.09 8.45 -37.79
C GLY A 73 19.19 7.41 -38.46
N ASP A 74 18.16 7.86 -39.19
CA ASP A 74 17.23 6.98 -39.95
C ASP A 74 17.98 6.45 -41.19
N PRO A 75 17.97 5.12 -41.50
CA PRO A 75 18.76 4.51 -42.59
C PRO A 75 18.24 4.85 -44.01
N LYS A 76 17.66 6.04 -44.20
CA LYS A 76 17.08 6.51 -45.47
C LYS A 76 17.90 7.57 -46.18
N ASP A 77 18.95 8.10 -45.57
CA ASP A 77 19.90 9.04 -46.18
C ASP A 77 21.26 8.38 -46.46
N ASP A 78 21.26 7.29 -47.24
CA ASP A 78 22.49 6.58 -47.67
C ASP A 78 23.35 7.40 -48.67
N ASP A 79 22.88 8.57 -49.12
CA ASP A 79 23.55 9.44 -50.10
C ASP A 79 24.45 10.54 -49.45
N GLU A 80 24.48 10.66 -48.12
CA GLU A 80 25.32 11.65 -47.44
C GLU A 80 26.78 11.18 -47.23
N PRO A 81 27.79 12.03 -47.45
CA PRO A 81 29.20 11.67 -47.21
C PRO A 81 29.49 11.31 -45.75
N GLU A 82 30.36 10.31 -45.50
CA GLU A 82 30.72 9.84 -44.15
C GLU A 82 31.15 10.96 -43.19
N TRP A 83 31.89 11.96 -43.67
CA TRP A 83 32.35 13.10 -42.86
C TRP A 83 31.20 14.03 -42.42
N MET A 84 30.12 14.10 -43.19
CA MET A 84 28.93 14.90 -42.89
C MET A 84 28.04 14.18 -41.86
N ILE A 85 27.90 12.86 -41.98
CA ILE A 85 27.25 12.00 -41.00
C ILE A 85 28.01 12.03 -39.67
N GLU A 86 29.35 11.96 -39.70
CA GLU A 86 30.18 12.06 -38.50
C GLU A 86 30.11 13.45 -37.85
N PHE A 87 30.08 14.53 -38.66
CA PHE A 87 29.92 15.89 -38.16
C PHE A 87 28.55 16.13 -37.51
N THR A 88 27.46 15.69 -38.15
CA THR A 88 26.10 15.82 -37.59
C THR A 88 25.92 14.98 -36.33
N LYS A 89 26.50 13.77 -36.28
CA LYS A 89 26.60 12.97 -35.04
C LYS A 89 27.33 13.72 -33.95
N LYS A 90 28.50 14.28 -34.25
CA LYS A 90 29.31 15.03 -33.27
C LYS A 90 28.60 16.30 -32.80
N GLU A 91 27.88 16.98 -33.68
CA GLU A 91 27.11 18.18 -33.34
C GLU A 91 25.91 17.86 -32.43
N LYS A 92 25.11 16.86 -32.77
CA LYS A 92 23.99 16.37 -31.92
C LYS A 92 24.49 15.90 -30.56
N LYS A 93 25.62 15.18 -30.52
CA LYS A 93 26.26 14.73 -29.28
C LYS A 93 26.69 15.91 -28.40
N ARG A 94 27.32 16.92 -28.99
CA ARG A 94 27.76 18.14 -28.30
C ARG A 94 26.58 18.97 -27.78
N GLU A 95 25.51 19.09 -28.55
CA GLU A 95 24.30 19.80 -28.13
C GLU A 95 23.61 19.10 -26.95
N ALA A 96 23.44 17.78 -27.03
CA ALA A 96 22.84 16.99 -25.95
C ALA A 96 23.69 17.00 -24.67
N LEU A 97 25.02 16.90 -24.80
CA LEU A 97 25.94 17.06 -23.68
C LEU A 97 25.85 18.47 -23.08
N GLY A 98 25.84 19.52 -23.90
CA GLY A 98 25.74 20.91 -23.43
C GLY A 98 24.45 21.18 -22.65
N ARG A 99 23.29 20.71 -23.14
CA ARG A 99 22.01 20.84 -22.41
C ARG A 99 22.04 20.10 -21.07
N LYS A 100 22.66 18.92 -21.02
CA LYS A 100 22.78 18.12 -19.80
C LYS A 100 23.74 18.77 -18.80
N GLU A 101 24.88 19.25 -19.25
CA GLU A 101 25.86 19.99 -18.45
C GLU A 101 25.20 21.24 -17.83
N GLU A 102 24.44 22.02 -18.61
CA GLU A 102 23.73 23.19 -18.10
C GLU A 102 22.73 22.83 -16.98
N LEU A 103 21.95 21.75 -17.17
CA LEU A 103 21.03 21.26 -16.15
C LEU A 103 21.80 20.79 -14.89
N GLU A 104 22.90 20.05 -15.05
CA GLU A 104 23.70 19.55 -13.94
C GLU A 104 24.40 20.67 -13.17
N GLU A 105 24.97 21.67 -13.85
CA GLU A 105 25.52 22.86 -13.23
C GLU A 105 24.46 23.66 -12.46
N ARG A 106 23.25 23.79 -13.01
CA ARG A 106 22.13 24.43 -12.31
C ARG A 106 21.77 23.68 -11.03
N LEU A 107 21.67 22.36 -11.08
CA LEU A 107 21.38 21.52 -9.90
C LEU A 107 22.53 21.55 -8.88
N GLU A 108 23.79 21.57 -9.33
CA GLU A 108 24.95 21.62 -8.44
C GLU A 108 25.07 22.98 -7.73
N ARG A 109 24.80 24.10 -8.42
CA ARG A 109 24.70 25.42 -7.78
C ARG A 109 23.66 25.42 -6.67
N ILE A 110 22.53 24.75 -6.88
CA ILE A 110 21.47 24.61 -5.88
C ILE A 110 21.95 23.77 -4.68
N ARG A 111 22.63 22.64 -4.91
CA ARG A 111 23.21 21.81 -3.84
C ARG A 111 24.19 22.58 -2.97
N ILE A 112 25.10 23.34 -3.60
CA ILE A 112 26.08 24.16 -2.88
C ILE A 112 25.37 25.23 -2.04
N LYS A 113 24.35 25.89 -2.60
CA LYS A 113 23.54 26.90 -1.89
C LYS A 113 22.81 26.29 -0.70
N GLU A 114 22.20 25.12 -0.86
CA GLU A 114 21.52 24.41 0.24
C GLU A 114 22.50 23.94 1.32
N LYS A 115 23.67 23.41 0.94
CA LYS A 115 24.71 22.98 1.88
C LYS A 115 25.20 24.16 2.75
N LYS A 116 25.49 25.30 2.12
CA LYS A 116 25.85 26.55 2.84
C LYS A 116 24.73 27.03 3.77
N MET A 117 23.47 26.92 3.37
CA MET A 117 22.32 27.25 4.24
C MET A 117 22.16 26.28 5.40
N ARG A 118 22.41 24.98 5.19
CA ARG A 118 22.33 23.94 6.23
C ARG A 118 23.44 24.09 7.27
N GLU A 119 24.64 24.45 6.84
CA GLU A 119 25.78 24.75 7.73
C GLU A 119 25.49 26.01 8.57
N ARG A 120 25.01 27.10 7.95
CA ARG A 120 24.61 28.32 8.66
C ARG A 120 23.41 28.13 9.60
N GLY A 121 22.49 27.23 9.26
CA GLY A 121 21.31 26.91 10.07
C GLY A 121 21.59 26.03 11.29
N ARG A 122 22.73 25.33 11.35
CA ARG A 122 23.18 24.61 12.56
C ARG A 122 23.66 25.57 13.66
N ASP A 123 24.09 26.76 13.31
CA ASP A 123 24.61 27.78 14.25
C ASP A 123 23.56 28.79 14.71
N ALA A 124 22.38 28.85 14.08
CA ALA A 124 21.36 29.85 14.36
C ALA A 124 20.12 29.24 15.03
N ASN A 125 20.14 29.17 16.37
CA ASN A 125 18.97 28.84 17.18
C ASN A 125 18.21 30.12 17.54
N ASN A 126 17.25 30.57 16.71
CA ASN A 126 16.28 31.60 17.13
C ASN A 126 14.95 31.53 16.34
N PRO A 127 13.76 31.50 16.98
CA PRO A 127 12.49 31.34 16.29
C PRO A 127 11.91 32.67 15.78
N ALA A 128 11.53 32.70 14.50
CA ALA A 128 10.92 33.86 13.85
C ALA A 128 9.44 34.08 14.23
N LYS A 129 9.09 35.36 14.40
CA LYS A 129 7.81 35.92 14.86
C LYS A 129 6.60 35.49 14.00
N ARG A 130 5.54 35.07 14.69
CA ARG A 130 4.19 34.90 14.16
C ARG A 130 3.56 36.25 13.80
N VAL A 131 3.11 36.39 12.55
CA VAL A 131 2.24 37.48 12.09
C VAL A 131 0.78 37.15 12.47
N LYS A 132 0.07 38.11 13.06
CA LYS A 132 -1.38 38.04 13.37
C LYS A 132 -2.19 38.47 12.15
N THR A 133 -3.17 37.67 11.74
CA THR A 133 -4.20 38.05 10.76
C THR A 133 -5.52 38.37 11.47
N ALA A 134 -6.14 39.48 11.10
CA ALA A 134 -7.41 39.98 11.61
C ALA A 134 -8.62 39.18 11.08
N ALA A 135 -9.72 39.21 11.84
CA ALA A 135 -10.98 38.54 11.53
C ALA A 135 -11.88 39.41 10.63
N ALA A 136 -12.56 38.78 9.67
CA ALA A 136 -13.55 39.41 8.78
C ALA A 136 -14.96 38.82 8.98
N LYS A 137 -15.96 39.65 8.66
CA LYS A 137 -17.42 39.49 8.88
C LYS A 137 -18.05 38.40 7.99
N ALA A 138 -19.11 37.79 8.51
CA ALA A 138 -19.96 36.82 7.82
C ALA A 138 -20.88 37.49 6.78
N VAL A 139 -20.99 36.85 5.61
CA VAL A 139 -21.92 37.15 4.51
C VAL A 139 -22.87 35.96 4.39
N ASP A 140 -24.13 36.21 4.04
CA ASP A 140 -25.27 35.28 4.04
C ASP A 140 -24.98 33.92 3.34
N GLU A 141 -24.98 32.82 4.10
CA GLU A 141 -24.31 31.54 3.77
C GLU A 141 -25.24 30.47 3.12
N GLU A 142 -26.52 30.77 2.85
CA GLU A 142 -27.49 29.76 2.35
C GLU A 142 -27.44 29.49 0.82
N GLU A 143 -26.78 30.32 0.02
CA GLU A 143 -26.67 30.11 -1.45
C GLU A 143 -25.66 29.00 -1.82
N ASP A 144 -24.61 28.81 -1.01
CA ASP A 144 -23.53 27.85 -1.26
C ASP A 144 -23.99 26.39 -1.29
N PHE A 145 -25.13 26.08 -0.67
CA PHE A 145 -25.67 24.72 -0.55
C PHE A 145 -26.62 24.32 -1.70
N VAL A 146 -26.97 25.23 -2.62
CA VAL A 146 -27.85 24.91 -3.77
C VAL A 146 -27.06 24.21 -4.87
N LEU A 147 -27.61 23.14 -5.44
CA LEU A 147 -26.98 22.42 -6.57
C LEU A 147 -26.98 23.26 -7.86
N ASP A 148 -25.88 23.19 -8.59
CA ASP A 148 -25.72 23.84 -9.89
C ASP A 148 -26.44 23.06 -10.99
N ASP A 149 -26.66 23.71 -12.12
CA ASP A 149 -27.31 23.11 -13.28
C ASP A 149 -26.54 21.90 -13.81
N TYR A 150 -27.20 20.75 -13.90
CA TYR A 150 -26.65 19.54 -14.51
C TYR A 150 -27.43 19.18 -15.77
N ASP A 151 -26.75 19.07 -16.91
CA ASP A 151 -27.33 18.67 -18.19
C ASP A 151 -26.77 17.34 -18.69
N SER A 152 -27.65 16.36 -18.84
CA SER A 152 -27.34 14.97 -19.21
C SER A 152 -27.26 14.70 -20.72
N ASP A 153 -27.56 15.69 -21.56
CA ASP A 153 -27.93 15.48 -22.98
C ASP A 153 -26.79 15.75 -23.97
N HIS A 154 -25.56 15.93 -23.49
CA HIS A 154 -24.36 16.17 -24.32
C HIS A 154 -23.87 14.95 -25.15
N GLU A 155 -24.64 13.87 -25.24
CA GLU A 155 -24.22 12.55 -25.73
C GLU A 155 -24.60 12.24 -27.21
N SER A 156 -25.00 13.21 -28.04
CA SER A 156 -25.58 12.88 -29.38
C SER A 156 -25.13 13.69 -30.60
N LYS A 157 -23.94 14.32 -30.58
CA LYS A 157 -23.35 14.89 -31.82
C LYS A 157 -21.84 14.61 -31.92
N THR A 158 -21.49 13.40 -32.34
CA THR A 158 -20.19 13.07 -32.91
C THR A 158 -20.00 13.85 -34.23
N LYS A 159 -19.30 14.99 -34.17
CA LYS A 159 -18.65 15.56 -35.35
C LYS A 159 -17.26 14.93 -35.46
N THR A 160 -17.04 14.24 -36.57
CA THR A 160 -15.75 13.73 -37.03
C THR A 160 -14.72 14.86 -37.12
N ARG A 161 -13.69 14.82 -36.28
CA ARG A 161 -12.40 15.53 -36.42
C ARG A 161 -11.26 14.67 -35.86
N PRO A 162 -10.03 14.82 -36.38
CA PRO A 162 -9.03 13.76 -36.36
C PRO A 162 -8.33 13.60 -34.99
N THR A 163 -7.94 12.36 -34.77
CA THR A 163 -7.11 11.75 -33.71
C THR A 163 -6.20 12.70 -32.90
N THR A 164 -6.63 13.03 -31.68
CA THR A 164 -5.76 13.25 -30.51
C THR A 164 -6.49 12.71 -29.28
N ALA A 165 -5.76 11.97 -28.44
CA ALA A 165 -6.26 11.14 -27.35
C ALA A 165 -7.28 11.85 -26.42
N ASP A 166 -8.48 11.28 -26.35
CA ASP A 166 -9.62 11.77 -25.56
C ASP A 166 -9.51 11.24 -24.12
N TYR A 167 -9.10 12.11 -23.20
CA TYR A 167 -9.02 11.83 -21.76
C TYR A 167 -10.36 12.24 -21.11
N GLY A 168 -11.14 11.24 -20.67
CA GLY A 168 -12.50 11.37 -20.13
C GLY A 168 -12.66 12.20 -18.84
N LEU A 169 -12.38 13.49 -18.90
CA LEU A 169 -12.63 14.50 -17.87
C LEU A 169 -13.94 15.26 -18.18
N SER A 170 -14.62 15.79 -17.16
CA SER A 170 -15.79 16.65 -17.39
C SER A 170 -15.37 17.96 -18.07
N ALA A 171 -16.23 18.50 -18.93
CA ALA A 171 -15.95 19.72 -19.71
C ALA A 171 -15.61 20.92 -18.82
N GLU A 172 -16.19 21.01 -17.62
CA GLU A 172 -15.83 22.04 -16.63
C GLU A 172 -14.45 21.82 -16.03
N THR A 173 -14.01 20.57 -15.84
CA THR A 173 -12.66 20.26 -15.32
C THR A 173 -11.59 20.56 -16.38
N GLN A 174 -11.87 20.28 -17.66
CA GLN A 174 -11.01 20.65 -18.78
C GLN A 174 -10.95 22.18 -18.96
N ALA A 175 -12.09 22.87 -18.89
CA ALA A 175 -12.14 24.33 -18.95
C ALA A 175 -11.47 25.00 -17.75
N LEU A 176 -11.51 24.38 -16.55
CA LEU A 176 -10.74 24.80 -15.39
C LEU A 176 -9.24 24.63 -15.63
N LEU A 177 -8.81 23.48 -16.16
CA LEU A 177 -7.40 23.25 -16.50
C LEU A 177 -6.91 24.28 -17.54
N GLU A 178 -7.69 24.58 -18.58
CA GLU A 178 -7.37 25.62 -19.57
C GLU A 178 -7.26 27.02 -18.95
N LYS A 179 -8.21 27.40 -18.09
CA LYS A 179 -8.28 28.76 -17.53
C LYS A 179 -7.20 29.05 -16.48
N TYR A 180 -6.67 28.01 -15.81
CA TYR A 180 -5.57 28.11 -14.86
C TYR A 180 -4.19 27.81 -15.48
N GLY A 181 -4.09 27.71 -16.82
CA GLY A 181 -2.82 27.48 -17.52
C GLY A 181 -2.28 26.05 -17.40
N MET A 182 -3.14 25.09 -17.07
CA MET A 182 -2.80 23.67 -16.89
C MET A 182 -3.31 22.77 -18.03
N ALA A 183 -3.98 23.32 -19.04
CA ALA A 183 -4.05 22.66 -20.33
C ALA A 183 -2.78 23.00 -21.10
N LEU A 184 -2.19 22.01 -21.76
CA LEU A 184 -1.14 22.16 -22.75
C LEU A 184 -1.65 23.10 -23.85
N SER A 185 -1.57 24.41 -23.65
CA SER A 185 -1.85 25.38 -24.70
C SER A 185 -0.69 25.24 -25.68
N SER A 186 -1.03 24.94 -26.93
CA SER A 186 -0.14 24.90 -28.09
C SER A 186 0.45 26.27 -28.45
N THR A 187 0.50 27.21 -27.50
CA THR A 187 0.99 28.57 -27.64
C THR A 187 2.02 28.95 -26.57
N ASN A 188 2.27 28.09 -25.57
CA ASN A 188 3.39 28.19 -24.63
C ASN A 188 4.35 26.99 -24.75
N ALA A 189 4.40 26.40 -25.94
CA ALA A 189 5.29 25.29 -26.28
C ALA A 189 6.76 25.71 -26.49
N ASP A 190 7.18 26.88 -25.99
CA ASP A 190 8.54 27.40 -26.18
C ASP A 190 9.34 27.53 -24.87
N GLN A 191 8.75 27.33 -23.68
CA GLN A 191 9.49 27.34 -22.40
C GLN A 191 9.15 26.18 -21.44
N GLU A 192 7.92 25.65 -21.44
CA GLU A 192 7.59 24.39 -20.74
C GLU A 192 7.90 23.12 -21.57
N SER A 193 8.29 23.31 -22.83
CA SER A 193 8.63 22.28 -23.83
C SER A 193 10.10 21.83 -23.80
N GLU A 194 10.95 22.47 -23.00
CA GLU A 194 12.41 22.25 -23.10
C GLU A 194 12.91 20.96 -22.43
N MET A 195 12.14 20.32 -21.56
CA MET A 195 12.60 19.10 -20.86
C MET A 195 11.92 17.84 -21.40
N GLU A 196 12.73 16.95 -21.96
CA GLU A 196 12.31 15.67 -22.51
C GLU A 196 11.74 14.74 -21.42
N ASP A 197 10.76 13.94 -21.83
CA ASP A 197 10.17 12.91 -20.97
C ASP A 197 11.14 11.73 -20.85
N GLU A 198 11.82 11.66 -19.71
CA GLU A 198 12.87 10.67 -19.46
C GLU A 198 12.28 9.27 -19.20
N MET A 199 13.07 8.23 -19.50
CA MET A 199 12.67 6.88 -19.12
C MET A 199 12.65 6.73 -17.59
N LYS A 200 11.50 6.30 -17.06
CA LYS A 200 11.24 6.22 -15.61
C LYS A 200 11.24 4.78 -15.10
N VAL A 201 11.75 4.64 -13.89
CA VAL A 201 11.50 3.49 -13.02
C VAL A 201 10.51 3.92 -11.94
N PHE A 202 9.28 3.41 -12.01
CA PHE A 202 8.28 3.56 -10.97
C PHE A 202 8.53 2.52 -9.88
N PHE A 203 8.91 2.98 -8.68
CA PHE A 203 9.09 2.11 -7.53
C PHE A 203 7.92 2.24 -6.56
N CYS A 204 7.23 1.13 -6.33
CA CYS A 204 6.01 1.10 -5.55
C CYS A 204 6.14 0.22 -4.31
N SER A 205 5.69 0.71 -3.15
CA SER A 205 5.74 -0.04 -1.89
C SER A 205 4.47 0.14 -1.07
N ARG A 206 4.21 -0.80 -0.15
CA ARG A 206 3.01 -0.82 0.70
C ARG A 206 2.93 0.37 1.67
N THR A 207 4.04 0.74 2.32
CA THR A 207 4.05 1.76 3.38
C THR A 207 4.96 2.95 3.09
N HIS A 208 4.66 4.09 3.71
CA HIS A 208 5.49 5.29 3.68
C HIS A 208 6.90 5.05 4.23
N SER A 209 7.02 4.28 5.32
CA SER A 209 8.32 3.96 5.94
C SER A 209 9.24 3.19 4.99
N GLN A 210 8.68 2.29 4.17
CA GLN A 210 9.45 1.57 3.14
C GLN A 210 9.94 2.49 2.03
N LEU A 211 9.12 3.47 1.61
CA LEU A 211 9.55 4.48 0.62
C LEU A 211 10.65 5.38 1.17
N SER A 212 10.57 5.79 2.44
CA SER A 212 11.67 6.52 3.11
C SER A 212 12.93 5.66 3.23
N GLN A 213 12.80 4.36 3.51
CA GLN A 213 13.93 3.43 3.49
C GLN A 213 14.57 3.35 2.10
N PHE A 214 13.77 3.20 1.05
CA PHE A 214 14.25 3.20 -0.34
C PHE A 214 15.03 4.47 -0.67
N ALA A 215 14.50 5.66 -0.32
CA ALA A 215 15.21 6.93 -0.55
C ALA A 215 16.58 6.98 0.17
N ASN A 216 16.66 6.45 1.39
CA ASN A 216 17.91 6.36 2.14
C ASN A 216 18.93 5.38 1.54
N GLU A 217 18.45 4.27 0.98
CA GLU A 217 19.30 3.30 0.28
C GLU A 217 19.79 3.84 -1.07
N LEU A 218 18.91 4.52 -1.81
CA LEU A 218 19.24 5.17 -3.07
C LEU A 218 20.36 6.20 -2.92
N ARG A 219 20.37 6.98 -1.83
CA ARG A 219 21.44 7.94 -1.51
C ARG A 219 22.84 7.31 -1.39
N ARG A 220 22.92 5.99 -1.16
CA ARG A 220 24.20 5.26 -1.04
C ARG A 220 24.74 4.78 -2.37
N VAL A 221 23.89 4.65 -3.39
CA VAL A 221 24.26 4.13 -4.71
C VAL A 221 24.86 5.25 -5.54
N LYS A 222 26.05 5.00 -6.09
CA LYS A 222 26.80 5.93 -6.93
C LYS A 222 27.13 5.21 -8.24
N MET A 223 26.77 5.84 -9.36
CA MET A 223 26.88 5.24 -10.68
C MET A 223 27.62 6.22 -11.60
N PRO A 224 28.38 5.69 -12.59
CA PRO A 224 29.04 6.53 -13.58
C PRO A 224 28.00 7.24 -14.47
N PRO A 225 28.40 8.32 -15.16
CA PRO A 225 27.53 9.02 -16.10
C PRO A 225 27.04 8.10 -17.22
N ALA A 226 25.79 8.30 -17.65
CA ALA A 226 25.23 7.50 -18.74
C ALA A 226 25.95 7.72 -20.07
N ILE A 227 26.41 8.96 -20.31
CA ILE A 227 27.11 9.41 -21.51
C ILE A 227 28.47 9.94 -21.06
N THR A 228 29.55 9.43 -21.64
CA THR A 228 30.93 9.83 -21.31
C THR A 228 31.35 11.06 -22.13
N PRO A 229 31.96 12.09 -21.51
CA PRO A 229 32.56 13.21 -22.25
C PRO A 229 33.71 12.72 -23.14
N GLU A 230 33.99 13.42 -24.25
CA GLU A 230 35.10 13.07 -25.17
C GLU A 230 36.50 13.36 -24.59
N SER A 231 36.58 14.11 -23.49
CA SER A 231 37.81 14.73 -23.00
C SER A 231 38.50 14.01 -21.84
N GLU A 232 37.97 12.89 -21.33
CA GLU A 232 38.51 12.22 -20.13
C GLU A 232 39.07 10.84 -20.48
N GLY A 233 40.33 10.58 -20.06
CA GLY A 233 40.96 9.28 -20.22
C GLY A 233 40.27 8.17 -19.39
N PRO A 234 40.58 6.88 -19.63
CA PRO A 234 39.97 5.76 -18.90
C PRO A 234 40.04 5.86 -17.37
N ASP A 235 41.06 6.53 -16.83
CA ASP A 235 41.29 6.68 -15.39
C ASP A 235 40.51 7.85 -14.74
N GLU A 236 40.12 8.90 -15.48
CA GLU A 236 39.36 10.06 -14.93
C GLU A 236 37.83 9.83 -14.94
N LEU A 237 37.33 8.94 -15.81
CA LEU A 237 35.91 8.54 -15.91
C LEU A 237 35.36 7.83 -14.65
N LEU A 238 36.23 7.38 -13.75
CA LEU A 238 35.85 6.75 -12.47
C LEU A 238 35.49 7.77 -11.38
N GLU A 239 35.91 9.03 -11.52
CA GLU A 239 35.69 10.08 -10.51
C GLU A 239 34.44 10.92 -10.76
N THR A 240 34.00 11.06 -12.01
CA THR A 240 32.76 11.79 -12.34
C THR A 240 31.53 10.96 -11.96
N GLN A 241 30.66 11.49 -11.09
CA GLN A 241 29.45 10.80 -10.60
C GLN A 241 28.19 11.55 -11.00
N GLU A 242 27.30 10.87 -11.71
CA GLU A 242 26.01 11.44 -12.10
C GLU A 242 24.92 11.04 -11.09
N ALA A 243 24.41 12.01 -10.36
CA ALA A 243 23.30 11.80 -9.43
C ALA A 243 22.00 11.48 -10.17
N PHE A 244 21.19 10.62 -9.56
CA PHE A 244 19.87 10.27 -10.09
C PHE A 244 18.83 11.32 -9.76
N LYS A 245 17.97 11.60 -10.74
CA LYS A 245 16.84 12.53 -10.62
C LYS A 245 15.66 11.77 -10.01
N HIS A 246 15.43 11.93 -8.71
CA HIS A 246 14.42 11.18 -7.95
C HIS A 246 13.27 12.06 -7.47
N LEU A 247 12.04 11.53 -7.49
CA LEU A 247 10.86 12.21 -6.98
C LEU A 247 9.98 11.25 -6.17
N THR A 248 9.63 11.65 -4.95
CA THR A 248 8.63 10.90 -4.15
C THR A 248 7.24 11.51 -4.24
N LEU A 249 6.26 10.71 -4.66
CA LEU A 249 4.85 11.07 -4.71
C LEU A 249 4.10 10.53 -3.49
N SER A 250 3.16 11.33 -2.99
CA SER A 250 2.36 10.96 -1.81
C SER A 250 0.99 11.62 -1.84
N SER A 251 0.11 11.18 -0.93
CA SER A 251 -1.25 11.71 -0.83
C SER A 251 -1.26 13.16 -0.31
N ARG A 252 -2.35 13.89 -0.59
CA ARG A 252 -2.58 15.24 -0.03
C ARG A 252 -2.49 15.26 1.49
N LYS A 253 -2.88 14.18 2.17
CA LYS A 253 -2.78 14.07 3.63
C LYS A 253 -1.35 14.25 4.15
N ASN A 254 -0.36 13.75 3.41
CA ASN A 254 1.04 13.79 3.85
C ASN A 254 1.76 15.06 3.36
N LEU A 255 1.39 15.60 2.20
CA LEU A 255 2.06 16.74 1.57
C LEU A 255 1.37 18.09 1.80
N CYS A 256 0.19 18.13 2.43
CA CYS A 256 -0.53 19.39 2.65
C CYS A 256 0.15 20.27 3.71
N ILE A 257 0.58 21.46 3.28
CA ILE A 257 1.20 22.46 4.16
C ILE A 257 0.20 23.52 4.67
N ASN A 258 -1.03 23.53 4.14
CA ASN A 258 -2.05 24.48 4.58
C ASN A 258 -2.60 24.07 5.97
N PRO A 259 -2.38 24.87 7.04
CA PRO A 259 -2.74 24.49 8.39
C PRO A 259 -4.27 24.34 8.58
N LYS A 260 -5.08 25.06 7.80
CA LYS A 260 -6.56 24.94 7.86
C LYS A 260 -7.05 23.60 7.33
N VAL A 261 -6.35 23.04 6.34
CA VAL A 261 -6.71 21.77 5.69
C VAL A 261 -6.07 20.59 6.40
N ASN A 262 -4.77 20.69 6.72
CA ASN A 262 -4.01 19.61 7.36
C ASN A 262 -4.58 19.22 8.74
N LYS A 263 -5.21 20.18 9.46
CA LYS A 263 -5.85 19.92 10.75
C LYS A 263 -7.03 18.94 10.69
N LEU A 264 -7.62 18.70 9.51
CA LEU A 264 -8.78 17.81 9.36
C LEU A 264 -8.46 16.33 9.64
N GLY A 265 -7.18 15.91 9.58
CA GLY A 265 -6.68 14.57 9.96
C GLY A 265 -7.11 13.39 9.08
N ASN A 266 -8.31 13.46 8.50
CA ASN A 266 -8.90 12.46 7.62
C ASN A 266 -8.53 12.73 6.15
N ALA A 267 -8.05 11.70 5.44
CA ALA A 267 -7.61 11.81 4.05
C ALA A 267 -8.73 12.25 3.10
N SER A 268 -9.97 11.76 3.32
CA SER A 268 -11.11 12.16 2.50
C SER A 268 -11.43 13.65 2.72
N ALA A 269 -11.58 14.07 3.97
CA ALA A 269 -11.86 15.47 4.32
C ALA A 269 -10.78 16.43 3.81
N ILE A 270 -9.49 16.03 3.88
CA ILE A 270 -8.37 16.79 3.32
C ILE A 270 -8.51 16.92 1.80
N ASN A 271 -8.79 15.83 1.09
CA ASN A 271 -8.97 15.86 -0.37
C ASN A 271 -10.12 16.78 -0.76
N GLU A 272 -11.27 16.65 -0.09
CA GLU A 272 -12.46 17.43 -0.39
C GLU A 272 -12.22 18.92 -0.14
N ARG A 273 -11.74 19.28 1.05
CA ARG A 273 -11.45 20.68 1.40
C ARG A 273 -10.38 21.28 0.49
N CYS A 274 -9.38 20.50 0.09
CA CYS A 274 -8.36 20.96 -0.85
C CYS A 274 -8.97 21.30 -2.22
N LEU A 275 -9.87 20.46 -2.74
CA LEU A 275 -10.55 20.71 -4.02
C LEU A 275 -11.53 21.90 -3.92
N GLU A 276 -12.24 22.03 -2.80
CA GLU A 276 -13.15 23.15 -2.56
C GLU A 276 -12.43 24.51 -2.62
N LEU A 277 -11.26 24.62 -1.96
CA LEU A 277 -10.45 25.84 -1.97
C LEU A 277 -9.89 26.21 -3.36
N GLN A 278 -10.07 25.34 -4.36
CA GLN A 278 -9.66 25.57 -5.75
C GLN A 278 -10.85 25.84 -6.68
N GLN A 279 -12.09 25.76 -6.19
CA GLN A 279 -13.26 26.01 -7.03
C GLN A 279 -13.31 27.46 -7.54
N PRO A 280 -13.80 27.69 -8.77
CA PRO A 280 -13.82 29.03 -9.36
C PRO A 280 -14.76 29.99 -8.65
N LYS A 281 -15.79 29.47 -7.97
CA LYS A 281 -16.78 30.24 -7.18
C LYS A 281 -16.23 30.70 -5.83
N THR A 282 -15.15 30.10 -5.35
CA THR A 282 -14.54 30.46 -4.07
C THR A 282 -13.87 31.83 -4.18
N ALA A 283 -14.27 32.75 -3.29
CA ALA A 283 -13.67 34.08 -3.21
C ALA A 283 -12.13 33.98 -3.11
N THR A 284 -11.42 34.92 -3.75
CA THR A 284 -9.94 34.93 -3.83
C THR A 284 -9.28 34.88 -2.45
N GLU A 285 -9.88 35.50 -1.44
CA GLU A 285 -9.44 35.48 -0.04
C GLU A 285 -9.59 34.11 0.66
N HIS A 286 -10.42 33.23 0.11
CA HIS A 286 -10.67 31.89 0.62
C HIS A 286 -9.93 30.81 -0.17
N LYS A 287 -9.25 31.17 -1.27
CA LYS A 287 -8.42 30.21 -2.02
C LYS A 287 -7.20 29.77 -1.22
N CYS A 288 -6.68 28.60 -1.55
CA CYS A 288 -5.46 28.11 -0.93
C CYS A 288 -4.26 28.93 -1.42
N PRO A 289 -3.51 29.62 -0.53
CA PRO A 289 -2.42 30.52 -0.95
C PRO A 289 -1.19 29.78 -1.50
N PHE A 290 -1.10 28.47 -1.25
CA PHE A 290 0.06 27.65 -1.60
C PHE A 290 -0.07 26.96 -2.96
N VAL A 291 -1.27 26.94 -3.56
CA VAL A 291 -1.47 26.24 -4.85
C VAL A 291 -0.69 26.99 -5.94
N PRO A 292 -0.02 26.29 -6.88
CA PRO A 292 0.63 26.92 -8.02
C PRO A 292 -0.30 27.90 -8.75
N SER A 293 0.17 29.12 -8.95
CA SER A 293 -0.50 30.19 -9.69
C SER A 293 0.52 30.90 -10.58
N LYS A 294 0.06 31.72 -11.54
CA LYS A 294 0.94 32.54 -12.38
C LYS A 294 1.90 33.42 -11.57
N ASP A 295 1.48 33.87 -10.40
CA ASP A 295 2.30 34.70 -9.51
C ASP A 295 3.44 33.93 -8.82
N ASN A 296 3.32 32.60 -8.72
CA ASN A 296 4.24 31.73 -7.98
C ASN A 296 5.03 30.79 -8.91
N GLU A 297 5.08 31.06 -10.21
CA GLU A 297 5.72 30.21 -11.22
C GLU A 297 7.21 30.01 -10.94
N VAL A 298 7.92 31.07 -10.56
CA VAL A 298 9.35 31.00 -10.16
C VAL A 298 9.54 30.07 -8.97
N ALA A 299 8.64 30.15 -7.97
CA ALA A 299 8.73 29.30 -6.78
C ALA A 299 8.41 27.82 -7.09
N VAL A 300 7.59 27.55 -8.11
CA VAL A 300 7.34 26.19 -8.62
C VAL A 300 8.55 25.66 -9.38
N ALA A 301 9.18 26.47 -10.21
CA ALA A 301 10.43 26.12 -10.89
C ALA A 301 11.57 25.88 -9.87
N ASP A 302 11.70 26.73 -8.86
CA ASP A 302 12.64 26.53 -7.74
C ASP A 302 12.31 25.23 -7.00
N PHE A 303 11.04 24.95 -6.69
CA PHE A 303 10.64 23.70 -6.04
C PHE A 303 11.07 22.48 -6.85
N ARG A 304 10.82 22.51 -8.16
CA ARG A 304 11.22 21.44 -9.09
C ARG A 304 12.72 21.22 -9.06
N ASP A 305 13.51 22.27 -9.22
CA ASP A 305 14.96 22.16 -9.29
C ASP A 305 15.53 21.68 -7.93
N HIS A 306 15.03 22.22 -6.81
CA HIS A 306 15.40 21.75 -5.47
C HIS A 306 14.96 20.31 -5.18
N ALA A 307 13.85 19.85 -5.77
CA ALA A 307 13.36 18.47 -5.63
C ALA A 307 14.23 17.49 -6.42
N LEU A 308 14.70 17.86 -7.62
CA LEU A 308 15.54 17.03 -8.46
C LEU A 308 17.03 17.08 -8.09
N ALA A 309 17.46 18.15 -7.39
CA ALA A 309 18.85 18.32 -6.99
C ALA A 309 19.32 17.26 -5.98
N ASP A 310 18.46 16.81 -5.07
CA ASP A 310 18.82 15.83 -4.03
C ASP A 310 17.72 14.77 -3.89
N ILE A 311 18.09 13.58 -3.45
CA ILE A 311 17.14 12.50 -3.18
C ILE A 311 16.36 12.87 -1.92
N ARG A 312 15.05 13.11 -2.06
CA ARG A 312 14.18 13.55 -0.97
C ARG A 312 13.07 12.55 -0.69
N ASP A 313 12.85 12.27 0.59
CA ASP A 313 11.66 11.53 1.00
C ASP A 313 10.43 12.44 1.11
N ILE A 314 9.29 11.86 1.50
CA ILE A 314 8.02 12.59 1.55
C ILE A 314 8.04 13.73 2.57
N GLU A 315 8.73 13.57 3.70
CA GLU A 315 8.83 14.59 4.73
C GLU A 315 9.74 15.73 4.27
N ASP A 316 10.85 15.38 3.62
CA ASP A 316 11.78 16.33 2.99
C ASP A 316 11.06 17.20 1.94
N LEU A 317 10.22 16.60 1.08
CA LEU A 317 9.39 17.34 0.10
C LEU A 317 8.38 18.27 0.80
N GLY A 318 7.73 17.79 1.85
CA GLY A 318 6.79 18.60 2.64
C GLY A 318 7.47 19.83 3.27
N ASN A 319 8.67 19.66 3.79
CA ASN A 319 9.48 20.74 4.36
C ASN A 319 10.01 21.68 3.28
N LEU A 320 10.39 21.18 2.11
CA LEU A 320 10.77 22.01 0.96
C LEU A 320 9.65 22.97 0.56
N GLY A 321 8.42 22.47 0.41
CA GLY A 321 7.29 23.35 0.05
C GLY A 321 6.93 24.35 1.16
N LYS A 322 7.11 23.99 2.45
CA LYS A 322 6.97 24.97 3.54
C LYS A 322 8.01 26.09 3.45
N ARG A 323 9.26 25.76 3.10
CA ARG A 323 10.35 26.74 2.96
C ARG A 323 10.12 27.70 1.78
N LEU A 324 9.65 27.16 0.65
CA LEU A 324 9.41 27.94 -0.57
C LEU A 324 8.02 28.58 -0.62
N GLY A 325 7.11 28.24 0.30
CA GLY A 325 5.75 28.76 0.32
C GLY A 325 4.85 28.22 -0.79
N VAL A 326 5.15 27.03 -1.33
CA VAL A 326 4.42 26.40 -2.45
C VAL A 326 3.93 25.02 -2.05
N CYS A 327 2.76 24.63 -2.54
CA CYS A 327 2.13 23.34 -2.27
C CYS A 327 2.95 22.19 -2.88
N PRO A 328 3.58 21.32 -2.06
CA PRO A 328 4.40 20.23 -2.57
C PRO A 328 3.63 19.24 -3.45
N TYR A 329 2.33 19.04 -3.18
CA TYR A 329 1.49 18.08 -3.89
C TYR A 329 1.28 18.45 -5.37
N TYR A 330 1.14 19.73 -5.68
CA TYR A 330 0.97 20.20 -7.06
C TYR A 330 2.29 20.60 -7.71
N ALA A 331 3.22 21.18 -6.93
CA ALA A 331 4.53 21.60 -7.44
C ALA A 331 5.46 20.43 -7.79
N SER A 332 5.16 19.20 -7.35
CA SER A 332 5.88 18.00 -7.78
C SER A 332 5.58 17.59 -9.22
N ARG A 333 4.46 18.02 -9.82
CA ARG A 333 4.02 17.55 -11.15
C ARG A 333 4.99 17.93 -12.28
N PRO A 334 5.48 19.18 -12.36
CA PRO A 334 6.49 19.54 -13.38
C PRO A 334 7.80 18.78 -13.22
N ALA A 335 8.11 18.29 -12.01
CA ALA A 335 9.29 17.48 -11.74
C ALA A 335 9.16 16.02 -12.22
N ILE A 336 7.96 15.56 -12.60
CA ILE A 336 7.74 14.18 -13.05
C ILE A 336 8.46 13.91 -14.37
N LYS A 337 8.33 14.77 -15.39
CA LYS A 337 8.92 14.58 -16.73
C LYS A 337 10.44 14.33 -16.72
N PRO A 338 11.27 15.20 -16.10
CA PRO A 338 12.74 15.03 -16.08
C PRO A 338 13.23 13.99 -15.06
N CYS A 339 12.31 13.34 -14.32
CA CYS A 339 12.65 12.37 -13.30
C CYS A 339 13.00 11.00 -13.88
N GLU A 340 13.99 10.34 -13.31
CA GLU A 340 14.42 8.98 -13.64
C GLU A 340 13.76 7.93 -12.73
N ILE A 341 13.51 8.29 -11.47
CA ILE A 341 12.97 7.37 -10.46
C ILE A 341 11.80 8.03 -9.73
N VAL A 342 10.61 7.45 -9.88
CA VAL A 342 9.41 7.93 -9.19
C VAL A 342 8.99 6.93 -8.12
N THR A 343 9.03 7.32 -6.85
CA THR A 343 8.57 6.48 -5.74
C THR A 343 7.13 6.81 -5.37
N LEU A 344 6.25 5.82 -5.25
CA LEU A 344 4.84 6.03 -4.91
C LEU A 344 4.20 4.86 -4.12
N PRO A 345 3.19 5.12 -3.27
CA PRO A 345 2.49 4.05 -2.54
C PRO A 345 1.47 3.31 -3.42
N TYR A 346 1.09 2.10 -3.02
CA TYR A 346 0.13 1.24 -3.74
C TYR A 346 -1.13 1.97 -4.27
N PRO A 347 -1.82 2.81 -3.48
CA PRO A 347 -3.03 3.47 -3.97
C PRO A 347 -2.80 4.37 -5.17
N LEU A 348 -1.65 5.05 -5.26
CA LEU A 348 -1.34 5.94 -6.39
C LEU A 348 -0.98 5.17 -7.67
N LEU A 349 -0.52 3.92 -7.57
CA LEU A 349 -0.25 3.06 -8.72
C LEU A 349 -1.54 2.37 -9.19
N LEU A 350 -2.26 1.76 -8.25
CA LEU A 350 -3.35 0.83 -8.54
C LEU A 350 -4.65 1.55 -8.89
N GLN A 351 -4.92 2.74 -8.34
CA GLN A 351 -6.10 3.51 -8.74
C GLN A 351 -5.82 4.30 -10.01
N LYS A 352 -6.50 3.93 -11.09
CA LYS A 352 -6.49 4.67 -12.36
C LYS A 352 -6.77 6.16 -12.18
N SER A 353 -7.82 6.50 -11.44
CA SER A 353 -8.18 7.91 -11.17
C SER A 353 -7.07 8.69 -10.44
N ALA A 354 -6.25 8.01 -9.62
CA ALA A 354 -5.11 8.63 -8.95
C ALA A 354 -3.93 8.87 -9.91
N ARG A 355 -3.66 7.91 -10.80
CA ARG A 355 -2.66 8.06 -11.88
C ARG A 355 -3.02 9.21 -12.82
N GLU A 356 -4.26 9.23 -13.29
CA GLU A 356 -4.80 10.28 -14.17
C GLU A 356 -4.73 11.65 -13.49
N ALA A 357 -5.15 11.76 -12.22
CA ALA A 357 -5.13 13.02 -11.48
C ALA A 357 -3.70 13.58 -11.29
N LEU A 358 -2.68 12.73 -11.30
CA LEU A 358 -1.26 13.10 -11.20
C LEU A 358 -0.58 13.26 -12.56
N GLY A 359 -1.26 12.89 -13.66
CA GLY A 359 -0.66 12.88 -15.00
C GLY A 359 0.42 11.81 -15.17
N LEU A 360 0.29 10.67 -14.47
CA LEU A 360 1.25 9.57 -14.55
C LEU A 360 0.94 8.67 -15.75
N SER A 361 1.78 8.74 -16.79
CA SER A 361 1.83 7.74 -17.85
C SER A 361 2.73 6.59 -17.42
N LEU A 362 2.27 5.34 -17.56
CA LEU A 362 3.11 4.15 -17.38
C LEU A 362 3.67 3.63 -18.72
N LYS A 363 3.25 4.23 -19.84
CA LYS A 363 3.51 3.75 -21.19
C LYS A 363 5.01 3.63 -21.47
N GLY A 364 5.49 2.40 -21.69
CA GLY A 364 6.89 2.14 -22.03
C GLY A 364 7.88 2.36 -20.88
N HIS A 365 7.42 2.56 -19.64
CA HIS A 365 8.25 2.71 -18.45
C HIS A 365 8.34 1.41 -17.63
N VAL A 366 9.26 1.35 -16.67
CA VAL A 366 9.46 0.16 -15.82
C VAL A 366 8.69 0.33 -14.51
N VAL A 367 7.94 -0.70 -14.09
CA VAL A 367 7.20 -0.69 -12.83
C VAL A 367 7.76 -1.78 -11.92
N ILE A 368 8.23 -1.40 -10.74
CA ILE A 368 8.72 -2.30 -9.69
C ILE A 368 7.79 -2.18 -8.48
N VAL A 369 7.19 -3.29 -8.08
CA VAL A 369 6.35 -3.39 -6.88
C VAL A 369 7.10 -4.20 -5.83
N ASP A 370 7.52 -3.53 -4.77
CA ASP A 370 8.16 -4.16 -3.61
C ASP A 370 7.12 -4.56 -2.55
N GLU A 371 7.39 -5.64 -1.82
CA GLU A 371 6.48 -6.28 -0.88
C GLU A 371 5.16 -6.74 -1.54
N ALA A 372 5.31 -7.24 -2.77
CA ALA A 372 4.21 -7.66 -3.64
C ALA A 372 3.40 -8.86 -3.11
N HIS A 373 3.81 -9.48 -2.00
CA HIS A 373 3.05 -10.56 -1.37
C HIS A 373 1.67 -10.14 -0.86
N ASN A 374 1.47 -8.83 -0.65
CA ASN A 374 0.16 -8.26 -0.30
C ASN A 374 -0.57 -7.65 -1.49
N LEU A 375 -0.02 -7.70 -2.72
CA LEU A 375 -0.55 -6.97 -3.86
C LEU A 375 -2.00 -7.38 -4.19
N MET A 376 -2.26 -8.68 -4.28
CA MET A 376 -3.60 -9.21 -4.58
C MET A 376 -4.63 -8.81 -3.50
N ASP A 377 -4.22 -8.88 -2.23
CA ASP A 377 -5.09 -8.51 -1.11
C ASP A 377 -5.31 -7.00 -1.07
N ALA A 378 -4.31 -6.19 -1.43
CA ALA A 378 -4.43 -4.74 -1.54
C ALA A 378 -5.38 -4.34 -2.67
N ILE A 379 -5.28 -4.94 -3.86
CA ILE A 379 -6.22 -4.71 -4.96
C ILE A 379 -7.63 -5.10 -4.53
N THR A 380 -7.79 -6.29 -3.96
CA THR A 380 -9.08 -6.78 -3.46
C THR A 380 -9.69 -5.82 -2.44
N ALA A 381 -8.90 -5.35 -1.47
CA ALA A 381 -9.36 -4.42 -0.44
C ALA A 381 -9.70 -3.03 -0.99
N MET A 382 -8.95 -2.52 -1.97
CA MET A 382 -9.18 -1.20 -2.56
C MET A 382 -10.47 -1.11 -3.37
N TYR A 383 -10.89 -2.21 -4.01
CA TYR A 383 -12.10 -2.28 -4.82
C TYR A 383 -13.27 -2.99 -4.12
N SER A 384 -13.09 -3.38 -2.85
CA SER A 384 -14.17 -3.89 -1.99
C SER A 384 -14.73 -2.77 -1.13
N VAL A 385 -16.06 -2.68 -1.02
CA VAL A 385 -16.74 -1.60 -0.28
C VAL A 385 -17.79 -2.21 0.64
N SER A 386 -17.84 -1.76 1.89
CA SER A 386 -18.84 -2.19 2.88
C SER A 386 -19.61 -1.01 3.45
N VAL A 387 -20.94 -1.09 3.48
CA VAL A 387 -21.85 -0.07 4.03
C VAL A 387 -22.70 -0.68 5.13
N SER A 388 -22.83 0.01 6.27
CA SER A 388 -23.70 -0.44 7.37
C SER A 388 -25.14 0.06 7.18
N LEU A 389 -26.11 -0.63 7.79
CA LEU A 389 -27.50 -0.15 7.84
C LEU A 389 -27.57 1.27 8.43
N THR A 390 -26.85 1.52 9.52
CA THR A 390 -26.79 2.82 10.19
C THR A 390 -26.27 3.94 9.29
N GLN A 391 -25.31 3.65 8.40
CA GLN A 391 -24.83 4.60 7.40
C GLN A 391 -25.91 4.90 6.35
N ILE A 392 -26.60 3.87 5.85
CA ILE A 392 -27.66 4.04 4.85
C ILE A 392 -28.83 4.85 5.45
N GLU A 393 -29.26 4.54 6.68
CA GLU A 393 -30.31 5.27 7.40
C GLU A 393 -29.94 6.74 7.60
N ARG A 394 -28.72 7.00 8.08
CA ARG A 394 -28.21 8.37 8.26
C ARG A 394 -28.19 9.13 6.94
N SER A 395 -27.65 8.54 5.87
CA SER A 395 -27.60 9.18 4.56
C SER A 395 -28.98 9.46 3.98
N ARG A 396 -29.93 8.54 4.15
CA ARG A 396 -31.32 8.69 3.73
C ARG A 396 -32.02 9.83 4.47
N ALA A 397 -31.79 9.95 5.78
CA ALA A 397 -32.32 11.03 6.60
C ALA A 397 -31.73 12.39 6.19
N GLN A 398 -30.40 12.47 6.04
CA GLN A 398 -29.69 13.68 5.60
C GLN A 398 -30.17 14.16 4.22
N LEU A 399 -30.31 13.25 3.25
CA LEU A 399 -30.86 13.56 1.92
C LEU A 399 -32.33 13.98 1.98
N GLY A 400 -33.12 13.39 2.88
CA GLY A 400 -34.51 13.78 3.10
C GLY A 400 -34.66 15.22 3.58
N ILE A 401 -33.86 15.61 4.58
CA ILE A 401 -33.82 16.97 5.12
C ILE A 401 -33.40 17.97 4.03
N TYR A 402 -32.33 17.66 3.29
CA TYR A 402 -31.86 18.48 2.18
C TYR A 402 -32.94 18.65 1.10
N LEU A 403 -33.57 17.55 0.67
CA LEU A 403 -34.62 17.59 -0.33
C LEU A 403 -35.83 18.39 0.16
N GLN A 404 -36.20 18.32 1.45
CA GLN A 404 -37.32 19.09 2.01
C GLN A 404 -37.07 20.60 1.97
N LYS A 405 -35.85 21.06 2.32
CA LYS A 405 -35.49 22.50 2.28
C LYS A 405 -35.33 23.01 0.85
N PHE A 406 -34.67 22.26 -0.02
CA PHE A 406 -34.28 22.74 -1.36
C PHE A 406 -35.23 22.29 -2.48
N ARG A 407 -36.33 21.57 -2.19
CA ARG A 407 -37.26 21.01 -3.20
C ARG A 407 -37.69 21.99 -4.29
N ASN A 408 -37.98 23.23 -3.90
CA ASN A 408 -38.50 24.28 -4.77
C ASN A 408 -37.38 25.15 -5.38
N ARG A 409 -36.15 25.02 -4.87
CA ARG A 409 -34.94 25.74 -5.36
C ARG A 409 -34.13 24.89 -6.35
N LEU A 410 -34.26 23.56 -6.29
CA LEU A 410 -33.61 22.64 -7.22
C LEU A 410 -34.29 22.65 -8.58
N LYS A 411 -33.50 22.74 -9.66
CA LYS A 411 -34.01 22.57 -11.03
C LYS A 411 -34.53 21.15 -11.26
N GLY A 412 -35.41 21.02 -12.27
CA GLY A 412 -36.14 19.77 -12.56
C GLY A 412 -35.24 18.52 -12.67
N LYS A 413 -34.14 18.59 -13.42
CA LYS A 413 -33.19 17.46 -13.60
C LYS A 413 -32.49 17.06 -12.28
N ASN A 414 -31.93 18.02 -11.54
CA ASN A 414 -31.30 17.77 -10.23
C ASN A 414 -32.29 17.14 -9.24
N ARG A 415 -33.53 17.62 -9.21
CA ARG A 415 -34.58 17.06 -8.36
C ARG A 415 -34.88 15.59 -8.73
N VAL A 416 -34.86 15.24 -10.02
CA VAL A 416 -35.04 13.84 -10.45
C VAL A 416 -33.90 12.97 -9.93
N TYR A 417 -32.63 13.35 -10.13
CA TYR A 417 -31.49 12.54 -9.67
C TYR A 417 -31.40 12.41 -8.14
N VAL A 418 -31.67 13.48 -7.39
CA VAL A 418 -31.74 13.41 -5.92
C VAL A 418 -32.87 12.48 -5.48
N THR A 419 -34.02 12.54 -6.14
CA THR A 419 -35.15 11.64 -5.85
C THR A 419 -34.83 10.19 -6.21
N GLN A 420 -34.14 9.94 -7.32
CA GLN A 420 -33.65 8.61 -7.70
C GLN A 420 -32.68 8.05 -6.67
N THR A 421 -31.73 8.87 -6.19
CA THR A 421 -30.81 8.49 -5.10
C THR A 421 -31.58 8.07 -3.85
N VAL A 422 -32.59 8.86 -3.45
CA VAL A 422 -33.46 8.55 -2.32
C VAL A 422 -34.21 7.22 -2.51
N ARG A 423 -34.78 6.98 -3.70
CA ARG A 423 -35.48 5.71 -4.01
C ARG A 423 -34.55 4.49 -3.93
N LEU A 424 -33.31 4.63 -4.41
CA LEU A 424 -32.30 3.59 -4.34
C LEU A 424 -31.92 3.29 -2.88
N LEU A 425 -31.71 4.32 -2.05
CA LEU A 425 -31.48 4.14 -0.62
C LEU A 425 -32.68 3.46 0.08
N ASP A 426 -33.91 3.85 -0.26
CA ASP A 426 -35.12 3.22 0.28
C ASP A 426 -35.23 1.72 -0.09
N SER A 427 -34.80 1.33 -1.29
CA SER A 427 -34.75 -0.08 -1.70
C SER A 427 -33.71 -0.86 -0.89
N LEU A 428 -32.49 -0.31 -0.74
CA LEU A 428 -31.45 -0.92 0.09
C LEU A 428 -31.86 -1.07 1.56
N LEU A 429 -32.53 -0.04 2.13
CA LEU A 429 -33.08 -0.09 3.49
C LEU A 429 -34.14 -1.17 3.62
N SER A 430 -35.11 -1.22 2.70
CA SER A 430 -36.17 -2.22 2.71
C SER A 430 -35.62 -3.64 2.63
N PHE A 431 -34.58 -3.86 1.82
CA PHE A 431 -33.91 -5.15 1.71
C PHE A 431 -33.24 -5.56 3.04
N LEU A 432 -32.46 -4.66 3.64
CA LEU A 432 -31.77 -4.92 4.91
C LEU A 432 -32.75 -5.15 6.06
N GLN A 433 -33.80 -4.33 6.16
CA GLN A 433 -34.85 -4.48 7.17
C GLN A 433 -35.62 -5.80 7.02
N SER A 434 -35.91 -6.23 5.78
CA SER A 434 -36.51 -7.53 5.52
C SER A 434 -35.61 -8.69 5.98
N LYS A 435 -34.29 -8.59 5.78
CA LYS A 435 -33.33 -9.60 6.25
C LYS A 435 -33.21 -9.66 7.77
N ILE A 436 -33.31 -8.51 8.45
CA ILE A 436 -33.40 -8.45 9.92
C ILE A 436 -34.66 -9.17 10.39
N ALA A 437 -35.81 -8.84 9.80
CA ALA A 437 -37.11 -9.43 10.16
C ALA A 437 -37.16 -10.94 9.92
N ALA A 438 -36.47 -11.44 8.89
CA ALA A 438 -36.36 -12.87 8.59
C ALA A 438 -35.44 -13.65 9.56
N GLY A 439 -34.89 -13.02 10.60
CA GLY A 439 -33.99 -13.67 11.56
C GLY A 439 -32.68 -14.15 10.94
N GLY A 440 -32.27 -13.57 9.81
CA GLY A 440 -31.08 -13.98 9.05
C GLY A 440 -29.80 -13.71 9.84
N THR A 441 -29.33 -14.71 10.59
CA THR A 441 -28.11 -14.66 11.40
C THR A 441 -26.83 -15.06 10.63
N ALA A 442 -26.97 -15.55 9.39
CA ALA A 442 -25.87 -16.06 8.60
C ALA A 442 -25.47 -15.11 7.45
N ASP A 443 -24.18 -15.04 7.16
CA ASP A 443 -23.65 -14.35 5.98
C ASP A 443 -24.31 -14.93 4.72
N THR A 444 -25.01 -14.08 3.96
CA THR A 444 -25.73 -14.50 2.75
C THR A 444 -25.20 -13.78 1.52
N ILE A 445 -25.08 -14.53 0.42
CA ILE A 445 -24.75 -13.97 -0.89
C ILE A 445 -26.00 -13.26 -1.42
N VAL A 446 -25.82 -12.03 -1.90
CA VAL A 446 -26.89 -11.18 -2.44
C VAL A 446 -26.68 -10.98 -3.93
N ARG A 447 -27.75 -11.00 -4.73
CA ARG A 447 -27.68 -10.64 -6.15
C ARG A 447 -27.96 -9.14 -6.33
N PRO A 448 -27.34 -8.47 -7.31
CA PRO A 448 -27.64 -7.06 -7.60
C PRO A 448 -29.13 -6.81 -7.86
N GLY A 449 -29.83 -7.76 -8.50
CA GLY A 449 -31.28 -7.68 -8.73
C GLY A 449 -32.11 -7.67 -7.44
N ASP A 450 -31.64 -8.30 -6.36
CA ASP A 450 -32.33 -8.28 -5.06
C ASP A 450 -32.19 -6.92 -4.38
N LEU A 451 -31.07 -6.22 -4.61
CA LEU A 451 -30.78 -4.89 -4.07
C LEU A 451 -31.49 -3.76 -4.83
N MET A 452 -31.79 -3.99 -6.11
CA MET A 452 -32.52 -3.05 -6.97
C MET A 452 -34.00 -3.42 -7.14
N GLY A 453 -34.49 -4.34 -6.30
CA GLY A 453 -35.87 -4.79 -6.33
C GLY A 453 -36.84 -3.71 -5.84
N GLY A 454 -37.91 -3.50 -6.61
CA GLY A 454 -39.07 -2.71 -6.20
C GLY A 454 -39.00 -1.20 -6.53
N LYS A 455 -40.18 -0.56 -6.55
CA LYS A 455 -40.38 0.90 -6.74
C LYS A 455 -39.73 1.51 -8.01
N GLY A 456 -39.50 0.70 -9.04
CA GLY A 456 -38.90 1.15 -10.32
C GLY A 456 -37.42 1.52 -10.22
N VAL A 457 -36.70 1.00 -9.22
CA VAL A 457 -35.26 1.24 -9.03
C VAL A 457 -34.42 0.53 -10.10
N ASP A 458 -34.91 -0.60 -10.60
CA ASP A 458 -34.39 -1.34 -11.74
C ASP A 458 -34.32 -0.52 -13.04
N GLN A 459 -35.18 0.49 -13.17
CA GLN A 459 -35.23 1.40 -14.33
C GLN A 459 -34.27 2.59 -14.20
N ILE A 460 -33.57 2.74 -13.08
CA ILE A 460 -32.63 3.83 -12.86
C ILE A 460 -31.32 3.51 -13.59
N ASN A 461 -30.91 4.41 -14.49
CA ASN A 461 -29.60 4.32 -15.10
C ASN A 461 -28.51 4.68 -14.07
N LEU A 462 -27.92 3.65 -13.45
CA LEU A 462 -26.88 3.79 -12.42
C LEU A 462 -25.62 4.51 -12.92
N TYR A 463 -25.25 4.36 -14.20
CA TYR A 463 -24.12 5.07 -14.79
C TYR A 463 -24.36 6.60 -14.75
N LYS A 464 -25.52 7.05 -15.26
CA LYS A 464 -25.89 8.47 -15.24
C LYS A 464 -26.06 9.02 -13.83
N LEU A 465 -26.69 8.25 -12.94
CA LEU A 465 -26.87 8.65 -11.54
C LEU A 465 -25.53 8.82 -10.82
N THR A 466 -24.61 7.88 -11.01
CA THR A 466 -23.34 7.90 -10.28
C THR A 466 -22.42 9.00 -10.80
N ARG A 467 -22.42 9.24 -12.11
CA ARG A 467 -21.77 10.41 -12.72
C ARG A 467 -22.33 11.72 -12.17
N TYR A 468 -23.66 11.85 -12.09
CA TYR A 468 -24.30 12.99 -11.45
C TYR A 468 -23.84 13.17 -10.00
N LEU A 469 -23.81 12.09 -9.18
CA LEU A 469 -23.36 12.18 -7.79
C LEU A 469 -21.91 12.65 -7.67
N GLN A 470 -21.05 12.28 -8.62
CA GLN A 470 -19.64 12.70 -8.67
C GLN A 470 -19.50 14.18 -9.05
N GLU A 471 -20.13 14.58 -10.17
CA GLU A 471 -20.01 15.93 -10.74
C GLU A 471 -20.75 16.99 -9.92
N SER A 472 -21.95 16.67 -9.42
CA SER A 472 -22.78 17.61 -8.66
C SER A 472 -22.29 17.88 -7.22
N HIS A 473 -21.36 17.05 -6.74
CA HIS A 473 -20.88 17.06 -5.35
C HIS A 473 -22.00 17.02 -4.29
N LEU A 474 -23.12 16.33 -4.60
CA LEU A 474 -24.31 16.26 -3.74
C LEU A 474 -23.98 15.85 -2.30
N ALA A 475 -23.12 14.85 -2.10
CA ALA A 475 -22.73 14.36 -0.77
C ALA A 475 -22.22 15.47 0.15
N ARG A 476 -21.48 16.44 -0.40
CA ARG A 476 -20.95 17.59 0.35
C ARG A 476 -22.02 18.61 0.66
N LYS A 477 -22.85 18.98 -0.32
CA LYS A 477 -23.91 19.99 -0.13
C LYS A 477 -24.92 19.52 0.92
N VAL A 478 -25.22 18.22 0.92
CA VAL A 478 -26.07 17.59 1.94
C VAL A 478 -25.41 17.64 3.30
N ASP A 479 -24.18 17.14 3.45
CA ASP A 479 -23.51 17.08 4.75
C ASP A 479 -23.22 18.47 5.33
N GLY A 480 -22.75 19.41 4.49
CA GLY A 480 -22.53 20.80 4.86
C GLY A 480 -23.79 21.51 5.36
N TYR A 481 -24.93 21.30 4.68
CA TYR A 481 -26.21 21.85 5.13
C TYR A 481 -26.66 21.26 6.47
N ILE A 482 -26.44 19.97 6.70
CA ILE A 482 -26.79 19.31 7.98
C ILE A 482 -25.95 19.88 9.13
N VAL A 483 -24.63 20.01 8.94
CA VAL A 483 -23.75 20.62 9.95
C VAL A 483 -24.16 22.06 10.25
N HIS A 484 -24.49 22.85 9.22
CA HIS A 484 -24.98 24.22 9.37
C HIS A 484 -26.32 24.27 10.13
N SER A 485 -27.27 23.39 9.79
CA SER A 485 -28.57 23.29 10.49
C SER A 485 -28.41 22.89 11.95
N GLU A 486 -27.49 21.97 12.27
CA GLU A 486 -27.21 21.55 13.65
C GLU A 486 -26.53 22.67 14.47
N GLN A 487 -25.67 23.47 13.84
CA GLN A 487 -25.05 24.64 14.47
C GLN A 487 -26.10 25.71 14.78
N GLN A 488 -26.98 26.06 13.84
CA GLN A 488 -28.06 27.01 14.08
C GLN A 488 -29.01 26.56 15.20
N GLN A 489 -29.35 25.26 15.26
CA GLN A 489 -30.16 24.70 16.35
C GLN A 489 -29.46 24.77 17.71
N LYS A 490 -28.14 24.52 17.77
CA LYS A 490 -27.35 24.65 19.00
C LYS A 490 -27.25 26.10 19.46
N GLU A 491 -27.03 27.04 18.53
CA GLU A 491 -26.99 28.48 18.84
C GLU A 491 -28.34 29.00 19.32
N GLN A 492 -29.44 28.53 18.73
CA GLN A 492 -30.81 28.82 19.20
C GLN A 492 -31.14 28.18 20.56
N SER A 493 -30.47 27.08 20.95
CA SER A 493 -30.64 26.46 22.27
C SER A 493 -29.84 27.12 23.39
N LEU A 494 -28.74 27.82 23.05
CA LEU A 494 -27.85 28.51 24.00
C LEU A 494 -28.37 29.89 24.43
N THR A 495 -29.37 30.45 23.76
CA THR A 495 -30.02 31.71 24.15
C THR A 495 -30.87 31.60 25.42
N ASN A 496 -31.13 30.39 25.93
CA ASN A 496 -31.97 30.17 27.11
C ASN A 496 -31.22 29.87 28.43
N LYS A 497 -29.87 29.89 28.48
CA LYS A 497 -29.11 29.87 29.74
C LYS A 497 -27.77 30.63 29.65
N PRO A 498 -27.64 31.81 30.27
CA PRO A 498 -26.38 32.56 30.29
C PRO A 498 -25.51 32.07 31.46
N ASN A 499 -24.80 30.96 31.28
CA ASN A 499 -23.49 30.68 31.93
C ASN A 499 -23.09 29.20 31.75
N ALA A 500 -22.32 28.93 30.70
CA ALA A 500 -21.31 27.87 30.70
C ALA A 500 -20.28 28.19 29.61
N LEU A 501 -19.18 28.82 30.03
CA LEU A 501 -17.97 28.93 29.21
C LEU A 501 -17.37 27.53 29.01
N SER A 502 -17.80 26.85 27.96
CA SER A 502 -17.03 25.76 27.36
C SER A 502 -16.68 26.18 25.93
N ARG A 503 -15.37 26.19 25.65
CA ARG A 503 -14.78 26.51 24.37
C ARG A 503 -15.12 25.36 23.41
N SER A 504 -16.24 25.51 22.71
CA SER A 504 -16.84 24.53 21.79
C SER A 504 -15.83 23.93 20.81
N GLU A 505 -15.57 22.63 20.94
CA GLU A 505 -14.93 21.80 19.92
C GLU A 505 -15.86 21.70 18.70
N ARG A 506 -15.41 22.20 17.54
CA ARG A 506 -16.10 21.94 16.27
C ARG A 506 -16.20 20.43 16.07
N PRO A 507 -17.34 19.86 15.64
CA PRO A 507 -17.40 18.46 15.26
C PRO A 507 -16.36 18.21 14.16
N GLU A 508 -15.41 17.31 14.43
CA GLU A 508 -14.35 16.94 13.51
C GLU A 508 -14.96 16.45 12.18
N ALA A 509 -14.39 16.87 11.06
CA ALA A 509 -14.88 16.56 9.71
C ALA A 509 -14.80 15.06 9.41
N THR A 510 -15.85 14.31 9.77
CA THR A 510 -16.07 12.94 9.31
C THR A 510 -16.39 12.95 7.82
N THR A 511 -15.90 11.96 7.06
CA THR A 511 -16.27 11.80 5.64
C THR A 511 -17.80 11.80 5.49
N PRO A 512 -18.38 12.59 4.56
CA PRO A 512 -19.81 12.56 4.33
C PRO A 512 -20.30 11.13 4.08
N VAL A 513 -21.32 10.71 4.82
CA VAL A 513 -21.81 9.32 4.77
C VAL A 513 -22.29 8.97 3.36
N LEU A 514 -22.82 9.95 2.62
CA LEU A 514 -23.24 9.78 1.23
C LEU A 514 -22.08 9.48 0.27
N THR A 515 -20.86 9.99 0.50
CA THR A 515 -19.68 9.68 -0.34
C THR A 515 -19.28 8.21 -0.22
N HIS A 516 -19.43 7.65 0.97
CA HIS A 516 -19.17 6.23 1.22
C HIS A 516 -20.21 5.35 0.50
N ILE A 517 -21.48 5.75 0.55
CA ILE A 517 -22.55 5.05 -0.18
C ILE A 517 -22.41 5.22 -1.69
N GLN A 518 -22.03 6.39 -2.18
CA GLN A 518 -21.74 6.62 -3.59
C GLN A 518 -20.65 5.65 -4.11
N SER A 519 -19.60 5.43 -3.31
CA SER A 519 -18.57 4.42 -3.62
C SER A 519 -19.15 3.01 -3.71
N PHE A 520 -20.15 2.68 -2.87
CA PHE A 520 -20.87 1.42 -2.96
C PHE A 520 -21.82 1.34 -4.16
N LEU A 521 -22.44 2.45 -4.57
CA LEU A 521 -23.30 2.48 -5.76
C LEU A 521 -22.50 2.22 -7.04
N LEU A 522 -21.25 2.70 -7.11
CA LEU A 522 -20.33 2.36 -8.21
C LEU A 522 -20.12 0.85 -8.33
N THR A 523 -20.04 0.11 -7.22
CA THR A 523 -19.78 -1.34 -7.28
C THR A 523 -20.97 -2.13 -7.81
N LEU A 524 -22.20 -1.59 -7.77
CA LEU A 524 -23.38 -2.20 -8.40
C LEU A 524 -23.25 -2.31 -9.93
N MET A 525 -22.37 -1.51 -10.54
CA MET A 525 -22.09 -1.55 -11.98
C MET A 525 -21.00 -2.55 -12.35
N ASN A 526 -20.28 -3.12 -11.37
CA ASN A 526 -19.23 -4.09 -11.65
C ASN A 526 -19.83 -5.39 -12.21
N PRO A 527 -19.19 -6.01 -13.21
CA PRO A 527 -19.63 -7.29 -13.75
C PRO A 527 -19.78 -8.35 -12.64
N SER A 528 -20.84 -9.14 -12.73
CA SER A 528 -21.03 -10.29 -11.83
C SER A 528 -19.99 -11.38 -12.06
N ALA A 529 -19.13 -11.31 -13.06
CA ALA A 529 -17.97 -12.18 -13.18
C ALA A 529 -16.86 -11.81 -12.18
N GLU A 530 -16.76 -10.53 -11.79
CA GLU A 530 -15.60 -9.97 -11.10
C GLU A 530 -15.76 -9.91 -9.58
N GLY A 531 -17.00 -9.86 -9.06
CA GLY A 531 -17.25 -9.71 -7.62
C GLY A 531 -18.61 -10.24 -7.15
N ARG A 532 -18.81 -10.24 -5.84
CA ARG A 532 -20.06 -10.70 -5.19
C ARG A 532 -20.49 -9.74 -4.09
N PHE A 533 -21.80 -9.65 -3.86
CA PHE A 533 -22.39 -8.94 -2.74
C PHE A 533 -22.71 -9.89 -1.60
N PHE A 534 -22.51 -9.42 -0.38
CA PHE A 534 -22.75 -10.13 0.86
C PHE A 534 -23.58 -9.26 1.80
N CYS A 535 -24.44 -9.90 2.57
CA CYS A 535 -25.11 -9.31 3.72
C CYS A 535 -24.58 -10.01 4.97
N ASN A 536 -23.85 -9.27 5.81
CA ASN A 536 -23.15 -9.81 6.97
C ASN A 536 -23.57 -9.05 8.24
N LYS A 537 -23.51 -9.75 9.37
CA LYS A 537 -23.62 -9.12 10.68
C LYS A 537 -22.29 -8.44 11.02
N LEU A 538 -22.34 -7.17 11.33
CA LEU A 538 -21.19 -6.38 11.78
C LEU A 538 -20.86 -6.72 13.25
N GLU A 539 -19.62 -6.45 13.65
CA GLU A 539 -19.12 -6.78 15.00
C GLU A 539 -19.87 -6.04 16.12
N ASP A 540 -20.49 -4.91 15.81
CA ASP A 540 -21.34 -4.11 16.70
C ASP A 540 -22.76 -4.69 16.88
N GLY A 541 -23.06 -5.81 16.21
CA GLY A 541 -24.37 -6.43 16.19
C GLY A 541 -25.32 -5.92 15.11
N GLY A 542 -24.92 -4.89 14.34
CA GLY A 542 -25.68 -4.38 13.21
C GLY A 542 -25.59 -5.26 11.96
N ILE A 543 -26.30 -4.89 10.89
CA ILE A 543 -26.21 -5.54 9.58
C ILE A 543 -25.61 -4.56 8.57
N GLY A 544 -24.79 -5.07 7.64
CA GLY A 544 -24.23 -4.30 6.54
C GLY A 544 -24.22 -5.07 5.22
N LEU A 545 -24.13 -4.32 4.13
CA LEU A 545 -23.85 -4.85 2.80
C LEU A 545 -22.37 -4.71 2.49
N LYS A 546 -21.77 -5.74 1.89
CA LYS A 546 -20.37 -5.73 1.46
C LYS A 546 -20.28 -6.22 0.03
N TYR A 547 -19.67 -5.42 -0.84
CA TYR A 547 -19.16 -5.89 -2.12
C TYR A 547 -17.72 -6.38 -1.94
N MET A 548 -17.43 -7.59 -2.41
CA MET A 548 -16.09 -8.15 -2.44
C MET A 548 -15.68 -8.43 -3.87
N LEU A 549 -14.55 -7.85 -4.28
CA LEU A 549 -13.89 -8.21 -5.53
C LEU A 549 -13.33 -9.64 -5.41
N LEU A 550 -13.59 -10.47 -6.42
CA LEU A 550 -13.09 -11.84 -6.51
C LEU A 550 -11.90 -11.97 -7.45
N ASP A 551 -11.90 -11.20 -8.55
CA ASP A 551 -10.84 -11.24 -9.55
C ASP A 551 -10.06 -9.90 -9.63
N PRO A 552 -8.79 -9.86 -9.18
CA PRO A 552 -7.95 -8.67 -9.31
C PRO A 552 -7.37 -8.46 -10.72
N THR A 553 -7.53 -9.43 -11.64
CA THR A 553 -6.85 -9.43 -12.96
C THR A 553 -7.08 -8.14 -13.73
N GLN A 554 -8.33 -7.72 -13.93
CA GLN A 554 -8.66 -6.58 -14.79
C GLN A 554 -8.11 -5.25 -14.26
N HIS A 555 -8.11 -5.07 -12.94
CA HIS A 555 -7.60 -3.84 -12.31
C HIS A 555 -6.08 -3.71 -12.42
N PHE A 556 -5.35 -4.82 -12.54
CA PHE A 556 -3.90 -4.80 -12.70
C PHE A 556 -3.45 -4.92 -14.16
N LYS A 557 -4.30 -5.45 -15.03
CA LYS A 557 -4.02 -5.67 -16.45
C LYS A 557 -3.58 -4.40 -17.19
N GLU A 558 -4.25 -3.27 -16.95
CA GLU A 558 -3.89 -1.98 -17.57
C GLU A 558 -2.45 -1.56 -17.25
N ILE A 559 -1.98 -1.77 -16.01
CA ILE A 559 -0.59 -1.46 -15.61
C ILE A 559 0.41 -2.34 -16.37
N VAL A 560 0.06 -3.61 -16.58
CA VAL A 560 0.91 -4.58 -17.28
C VAL A 560 0.98 -4.30 -18.78
N GLU A 561 -0.13 -3.90 -19.41
CA GLU A 561 -0.19 -3.59 -20.83
C GLU A 561 0.46 -2.25 -21.17
N GLU A 562 0.43 -1.28 -20.26
CA GLU A 562 1.08 0.03 -20.47
C GLU A 562 2.60 -0.03 -20.22
N ALA A 563 3.03 -0.71 -19.15
CA ALA A 563 4.44 -0.75 -18.76
C ALA A 563 5.30 -1.55 -19.75
N ARG A 564 6.58 -1.16 -19.88
CA ARG A 564 7.60 -1.96 -20.58
C ARG A 564 7.82 -3.30 -19.87
N ALA A 565 7.96 -3.26 -18.55
CA ALA A 565 8.22 -4.41 -17.71
C ALA A 565 7.61 -4.18 -16.32
N VAL A 566 7.05 -5.24 -15.73
CA VAL A 566 6.47 -5.22 -14.38
C VAL A 566 7.19 -6.24 -13.50
N VAL A 567 7.84 -5.78 -12.44
CA VAL A 567 8.57 -6.64 -11.51
C VAL A 567 7.86 -6.65 -10.16
N LEU A 568 7.41 -7.82 -9.74
CA LEU A 568 6.86 -8.10 -8.42
C LEU A 568 7.95 -8.71 -7.54
N ALA A 569 8.41 -7.97 -6.54
CA ALA A 569 9.45 -8.42 -5.62
C ALA A 569 8.89 -8.54 -4.19
N GLY A 570 9.26 -9.60 -3.48
CA GLY A 570 8.81 -9.82 -2.11
C GLY A 570 9.71 -10.76 -1.31
N GLY A 571 9.63 -10.67 0.03
CA GLY A 571 10.38 -11.54 0.94
C GLY A 571 9.82 -12.95 1.03
N THR A 572 8.53 -13.12 0.76
CA THR A 572 7.76 -14.35 0.97
C THR A 572 6.76 -14.53 -0.16
N MET A 573 7.24 -14.57 -1.41
CA MET A 573 6.38 -14.74 -2.59
C MET A 573 5.95 -16.20 -2.78
N SER A 574 6.59 -17.16 -2.09
CA SER A 574 6.22 -18.57 -2.17
C SER A 574 4.84 -18.85 -1.54
N PRO A 575 3.93 -19.56 -2.26
CA PRO A 575 4.09 -20.12 -3.61
C PRO A 575 3.80 -19.10 -4.73
N MET A 576 4.65 -19.07 -5.76
CA MET A 576 4.57 -18.12 -6.87
C MET A 576 3.47 -18.43 -7.91
N SER A 577 2.94 -19.66 -7.91
CA SER A 577 1.88 -20.09 -8.84
C SER A 577 0.59 -19.27 -8.69
N ASP A 578 0.32 -18.72 -7.51
CA ASP A 578 -0.85 -17.88 -7.26
C ASP A 578 -0.85 -16.64 -8.17
N TYR A 579 0.30 -16.00 -8.40
CA TYR A 579 0.37 -14.80 -9.25
C TYR A 579 0.10 -15.13 -10.71
N THR A 580 0.66 -16.23 -11.22
CA THR A 580 0.45 -16.65 -12.60
C THR A 580 -1.01 -17.05 -12.85
N GLN A 581 -1.66 -17.70 -11.89
CA GLN A 581 -3.04 -18.17 -12.04
C GLN A 581 -4.09 -17.09 -11.76
N GLN A 582 -3.81 -16.14 -10.84
CA GLN A 582 -4.82 -15.17 -10.39
C GLN A 582 -4.61 -13.77 -10.93
N LEU A 583 -3.37 -13.35 -11.18
CA LEU A 583 -3.05 -11.99 -11.62
C LEU A 583 -2.68 -11.95 -13.12
N PHE A 584 -2.02 -12.99 -13.62
CA PHE A 584 -1.54 -13.09 -15.00
C PHE A 584 -2.10 -14.29 -15.81
N PRO A 585 -3.36 -14.74 -15.64
CA PRO A 585 -3.85 -15.93 -16.34
C PRO A 585 -3.95 -15.77 -17.86
N TYR A 586 -3.94 -14.52 -18.36
CA TYR A 586 -4.06 -14.19 -19.78
C TYR A 586 -2.70 -14.15 -20.51
N LEU A 587 -1.59 -14.36 -19.80
CA LEU A 587 -0.24 -14.25 -20.35
C LEU A 587 0.41 -15.62 -20.55
N PRO A 588 1.19 -15.79 -21.62
CA PRO A 588 1.93 -17.03 -21.84
C PRO A 588 3.06 -17.14 -20.82
N THR A 589 3.38 -18.36 -20.39
CA THR A 589 4.40 -18.62 -19.36
C THR A 589 5.78 -18.08 -19.74
N GLU A 590 6.11 -17.99 -21.03
CA GLU A 590 7.37 -17.44 -21.54
C GLU A 590 7.56 -15.94 -21.31
N SER A 591 6.46 -15.20 -21.12
CA SER A 591 6.49 -13.77 -20.77
C SER A 591 6.76 -13.52 -19.27
N ILE A 592 6.74 -14.59 -18.46
CA ILE A 592 6.87 -14.51 -17.01
C ILE A 592 8.20 -15.13 -16.58
N MET A 593 9.06 -14.33 -15.98
CA MET A 593 10.31 -14.76 -15.36
C MET A 593 10.10 -14.93 -13.84
N THR A 594 10.36 -16.12 -13.31
CA THR A 594 10.33 -16.37 -11.86
C THR A 594 11.75 -16.56 -11.32
N LEU A 595 12.02 -16.03 -10.13
CA LEU A 595 13.29 -16.22 -9.43
C LEU A 595 13.03 -16.38 -7.94
N SER A 596 13.53 -17.45 -7.33
CA SER A 596 13.58 -17.59 -5.87
C SER A 596 15.04 -17.66 -5.42
N CYS A 597 15.48 -16.64 -4.69
CA CYS A 597 16.81 -16.60 -4.13
C CYS A 597 16.89 -17.41 -2.83
N GLY A 598 18.04 -18.06 -2.61
CA GLY A 598 18.38 -18.63 -1.31
C GLY A 598 18.54 -17.55 -0.23
N HIS A 599 18.97 -17.96 0.97
CA HIS A 599 19.26 -17.04 2.07
C HIS A 599 20.77 -16.89 2.26
N VAL A 600 21.22 -15.73 2.76
CA VAL A 600 22.64 -15.45 3.06
C VAL A 600 23.13 -16.21 4.31
N ILE A 601 22.24 -16.83 5.09
CA ILE A 601 22.65 -17.51 6.32
C ILE A 601 23.19 -18.90 5.99
N PRO A 602 24.19 -19.38 6.73
CA PRO A 602 24.59 -20.77 6.62
C PRO A 602 23.44 -21.67 7.15
N PRO A 603 23.23 -22.87 6.58
CA PRO A 603 22.21 -23.81 7.05
C PRO A 603 22.35 -24.18 8.53
N SER A 604 23.56 -24.08 9.09
CA SER A 604 23.85 -24.32 10.51
C SER A 604 23.33 -23.24 11.45
N SER A 605 22.97 -22.05 10.96
CA SER A 605 22.43 -20.94 11.77
C SER A 605 20.90 -20.95 11.87
N LEU A 606 20.23 -21.87 11.20
CA LEU A 606 18.78 -22.05 11.27
C LEU A 606 18.44 -23.46 11.71
N LEU A 607 17.57 -23.58 12.70
CA LEU A 607 16.95 -24.84 13.08
C LEU A 607 15.45 -24.76 12.83
N ALA A 608 14.91 -25.55 11.89
CA ALA A 608 13.46 -25.62 11.65
C ALA A 608 12.91 -27.00 12.05
N CYS A 609 11.96 -27.04 12.98
CA CYS A 609 11.43 -28.28 13.53
C CYS A 609 9.88 -28.32 13.48
N PRO A 610 9.28 -29.23 12.70
CA PRO A 610 7.88 -29.59 12.85
C PRO A 610 7.66 -30.35 14.17
N VAL A 611 6.85 -29.80 15.07
CA VAL A 611 6.50 -30.45 16.34
C VAL A 611 5.14 -31.13 16.15
N THR A 612 5.17 -32.46 16.03
CA THR A 612 4.00 -33.25 15.64
C THR A 612 3.31 -33.93 16.83
N ARG A 613 4.04 -34.13 17.94
CA ARG A 613 3.56 -34.83 19.14
C ARG A 613 3.81 -34.02 20.40
N THR A 614 2.92 -34.15 21.38
CA THR A 614 3.00 -33.50 22.70
C THR A 614 3.99 -34.22 23.62
N LEU A 615 4.18 -33.73 24.86
CA LEU A 615 4.99 -34.44 25.86
C LEU A 615 4.44 -35.84 26.18
N ASN A 616 3.12 -36.01 26.10
CA ASN A 616 2.43 -37.26 26.41
C ASN A 616 2.36 -38.22 25.20
N GLY A 617 2.95 -37.83 24.06
CA GLY A 617 2.92 -38.61 22.82
C GLY A 617 1.63 -38.48 22.00
N SER A 618 0.63 -37.71 22.46
CA SER A 618 -0.56 -37.38 21.67
C SER A 618 -0.18 -36.50 20.47
N ALA A 619 -0.96 -36.55 19.38
CA ALA A 619 -0.68 -35.74 18.19
C ALA A 619 -1.10 -34.28 18.40
N PHE A 620 -0.24 -33.32 18.05
CA PHE A 620 -0.60 -31.91 17.97
C PHE A 620 -1.51 -31.67 16.76
N ASP A 621 -2.81 -31.58 17.01
CA ASP A 621 -3.85 -31.47 15.98
C ASP A 621 -4.73 -30.23 16.22
N PHE A 622 -4.32 -29.08 15.68
CA PHE A 622 -5.05 -27.81 15.84
C PHE A 622 -6.17 -27.62 14.81
N THR A 623 -6.82 -28.71 14.37
CA THR A 623 -8.07 -28.64 13.60
C THR A 623 -9.19 -28.00 14.42
N PHE A 624 -10.19 -27.42 13.73
CA PHE A 624 -11.28 -26.68 14.38
C PHE A 624 -11.98 -27.47 15.49
N GLU A 625 -12.17 -28.78 15.28
CA GLU A 625 -12.82 -29.70 16.22
C GLU A 625 -12.02 -29.92 17.50
N LYS A 626 -10.69 -30.00 17.39
CA LYS A 626 -9.81 -30.41 18.50
C LYS A 626 -9.07 -29.26 19.18
N ARG A 627 -8.85 -28.14 18.49
CA ARG A 627 -8.03 -27.02 18.97
C ARG A 627 -8.54 -26.40 20.29
N ASN A 628 -9.85 -26.41 20.51
CA ASN A 628 -10.49 -25.85 21.71
C ASN A 628 -10.59 -26.85 22.87
N SER A 629 -10.09 -28.08 22.70
CA SER A 629 -10.07 -29.07 23.78
C SER A 629 -9.13 -28.61 24.90
N ALA A 630 -9.59 -28.72 26.14
CA ALA A 630 -8.82 -28.27 27.30
C ALA A 630 -7.49 -29.01 27.46
N SER A 631 -7.46 -30.30 27.09
CA SER A 631 -6.22 -31.09 27.10
C SER A 631 -5.18 -30.53 26.13
N MET A 632 -5.58 -30.17 24.91
CA MET A 632 -4.67 -29.68 23.88
C MET A 632 -4.14 -28.29 24.19
N ILE A 633 -5.00 -27.39 24.69
CA ILE A 633 -4.57 -26.05 25.14
C ILE A 633 -3.58 -26.17 26.31
N ARG A 634 -3.81 -27.09 27.24
CA ARG A 634 -2.89 -27.37 28.34
C ARG A 634 -1.54 -27.89 27.84
N GLU A 635 -1.55 -28.91 26.99
CA GLU A 635 -0.34 -29.50 26.40
C GLU A 635 0.45 -28.48 25.56
N LEU A 636 -0.24 -27.56 24.87
CA LEU A 636 0.40 -26.43 24.19
C LEU A 636 1.12 -25.50 25.18
N GLY A 637 0.49 -25.16 26.30
CA GLY A 637 1.10 -24.32 27.33
C GLY A 637 2.34 -24.95 27.95
N GLU A 638 2.30 -26.26 28.23
CA GLU A 638 3.45 -27.03 28.72
C GLU A 638 4.58 -27.13 27.68
N ALA A 639 4.25 -27.27 26.39
CA ALA A 639 5.23 -27.26 25.31
C ALA A 639 5.92 -25.89 25.19
N ILE A 640 5.15 -24.80 25.17
CA ILE A 640 5.70 -23.43 25.14
C ILE A 640 6.60 -23.19 26.36
N HIS A 641 6.19 -23.60 27.55
CA HIS A 641 7.02 -23.51 28.75
C HIS A 641 8.34 -24.28 28.58
N THR A 642 8.28 -25.50 28.04
CA THR A 642 9.47 -26.31 27.76
C THR A 642 10.42 -25.64 26.77
N PHE A 643 9.89 -25.01 25.73
CA PHE A 643 10.68 -24.27 24.74
C PHE A 643 11.27 -22.98 25.33
N CYS A 644 10.52 -22.24 26.14
CA CYS A 644 11.02 -21.04 26.84
C CYS A 644 12.22 -21.36 27.75
N LEU A 645 12.26 -22.56 28.36
CA LEU A 645 13.41 -22.98 29.16
C LEU A 645 14.63 -23.42 28.32
N ALA A 646 14.43 -23.80 27.06
CA ALA A 646 15.50 -24.24 26.16
C ALA A 646 16.08 -23.10 25.31
N ILE A 647 15.27 -22.09 24.99
CA ILE A 647 15.62 -21.00 24.08
C ILE A 647 16.12 -19.78 24.88
N PRO A 648 17.34 -19.28 24.61
CA PRO A 648 17.84 -18.05 25.23
C PRO A 648 17.08 -16.82 24.70
N ASP A 649 17.12 -15.73 25.46
CA ASP A 649 16.60 -14.42 25.04
C ASP A 649 15.11 -14.44 24.60
N GLY A 650 14.78 -13.79 23.48
CA GLY A 650 13.42 -13.57 23.01
C GLY A 650 12.78 -14.78 22.32
N VAL A 651 11.56 -15.12 22.75
CA VAL A 651 10.70 -16.13 22.13
C VAL A 651 9.41 -15.47 21.65
N VAL A 652 9.08 -15.63 20.37
CA VAL A 652 7.84 -15.11 19.77
C VAL A 652 6.95 -16.29 19.36
N VAL A 653 5.72 -16.31 19.86
CA VAL A 653 4.73 -17.35 19.56
C VAL A 653 3.56 -16.74 18.81
N PHE A 654 3.33 -17.21 17.59
CA PHE A 654 2.26 -16.75 16.72
C PHE A 654 1.05 -17.68 16.78
N PHE A 655 -0.11 -17.10 17.07
CA PHE A 655 -1.41 -17.77 17.12
C PHE A 655 -2.23 -17.48 15.85
N PRO A 656 -3.13 -18.38 15.45
CA PRO A 656 -3.91 -18.24 14.23
C PRO A 656 -5.02 -17.18 14.33
N SER A 657 -5.45 -16.81 15.55
CA SER A 657 -6.43 -15.74 15.76
C SER A 657 -6.40 -15.19 17.19
N TYR A 658 -6.85 -13.93 17.36
CA TYR A 658 -7.00 -13.31 18.69
C TYR A 658 -7.96 -14.11 19.59
N ALA A 659 -9.09 -14.58 19.04
CA ALA A 659 -10.06 -15.36 19.81
C ALA A 659 -9.46 -16.67 20.36
N TYR A 660 -8.58 -17.32 19.60
CA TYR A 660 -7.92 -18.54 20.06
C TYR A 660 -6.83 -18.23 21.10
N LEU A 661 -6.07 -17.16 20.90
CA LEU A 661 -5.09 -16.67 21.86
C LEU A 661 -5.75 -16.33 23.21
N ASP A 662 -6.86 -15.59 23.20
CA ASP A 662 -7.61 -15.23 24.41
C ASP A 662 -8.13 -16.46 25.15
N GLU A 663 -8.66 -17.46 24.43
CA GLU A 663 -9.11 -18.72 25.03
C GLU A 663 -7.95 -19.53 25.62
N CYS A 664 -6.79 -19.58 24.94
CA CYS A 664 -5.58 -20.23 25.48
C CYS A 664 -5.13 -19.56 26.78
N VAL A 665 -4.99 -18.23 26.78
CA VAL A 665 -4.57 -17.46 27.96
C VAL A 665 -5.56 -17.63 29.10
N LYS A 666 -6.86 -17.62 28.82
CA LYS A 666 -7.92 -17.85 29.81
C LYS A 666 -7.80 -19.22 30.46
N GLN A 667 -7.50 -20.27 29.71
CA GLN A 667 -7.30 -21.60 30.27
C GLN A 667 -5.97 -21.74 31.01
N TRP A 668 -4.88 -21.12 30.54
CA TRP A 668 -3.58 -21.17 31.23
C TRP A 668 -3.57 -20.45 32.58
N LYS A 669 -4.44 -19.45 32.76
CA LYS A 669 -4.66 -18.77 34.03
C LYS A 669 -5.51 -19.57 35.01
N ARG A 670 -6.24 -20.60 34.55
CA ARG A 670 -7.02 -21.46 35.43
C ARG A 670 -6.11 -22.56 36.02
N PRO A 671 -6.15 -22.80 37.34
CA PRO A 671 -5.45 -23.92 37.94
C PRO A 671 -6.11 -25.24 37.52
N ALA A 672 -5.29 -26.26 37.21
CA ALA A 672 -5.79 -27.58 36.78
C ALA A 672 -6.45 -28.38 37.91
N ALA A 673 -6.09 -28.09 39.17
CA ALA A 673 -6.67 -28.63 40.40
C ALA A 673 -6.52 -27.58 41.50
N ALA A 674 -7.26 -27.69 42.61
CA ALA A 674 -7.26 -26.70 43.69
C ALA A 674 -5.87 -26.40 44.31
N SER A 675 -4.89 -27.30 44.14
CA SER A 675 -3.51 -27.19 44.63
C SER A 675 -2.45 -27.01 43.54
N ALA A 676 -2.82 -27.05 42.25
CA ALA A 676 -1.86 -26.98 41.15
C ALA A 676 -1.64 -25.53 40.71
N LYS A 677 -0.37 -25.13 40.56
CA LYS A 677 -0.02 -23.80 40.02
C LYS A 677 -0.52 -23.67 38.58
N PRO A 678 -1.13 -22.53 38.20
CA PRO A 678 -1.49 -22.25 36.81
C PRO A 678 -0.27 -22.31 35.88
N ILE A 679 -0.48 -22.76 34.64
CA ILE A 679 0.57 -22.75 33.61
C ILE A 679 1.07 -21.33 33.35
N TRP A 680 0.18 -20.34 33.43
CA TRP A 680 0.51 -18.93 33.25
C TRP A 680 1.62 -18.44 34.20
N GLU A 681 1.58 -18.84 35.48
CA GLU A 681 2.63 -18.50 36.45
C GLU A 681 3.96 -19.18 36.12
N SER A 682 3.91 -20.41 35.60
CA SER A 682 5.10 -21.14 35.15
C SER A 682 5.74 -20.44 33.94
N LEU A 683 4.93 -19.97 32.98
CA LEU A 683 5.41 -19.17 31.85
C LEU A 683 6.04 -17.85 32.32
N GLN A 684 5.38 -17.10 33.22
CA GLN A 684 5.89 -15.84 33.75
C GLN A 684 7.16 -16.01 34.58
N SER A 685 7.29 -17.13 35.31
CA SER A 685 8.51 -17.43 36.06
C SER A 685 9.69 -17.70 35.10
N ALA A 686 9.47 -18.46 34.02
CA ALA A 686 10.47 -18.69 32.99
C ALA A 686 10.88 -17.38 32.27
N LYS A 687 9.90 -16.65 31.69
CA LYS A 687 10.14 -15.40 30.96
C LYS A 687 8.99 -14.40 31.18
N PRO A 688 9.25 -13.08 31.29
CA PRO A 688 8.22 -12.06 31.24
C PRO A 688 7.35 -12.21 29.98
N VAL A 689 6.03 -12.27 30.17
CA VAL A 689 5.06 -12.55 29.08
C VAL A 689 4.38 -11.26 28.62
N PHE A 690 4.44 -11.01 27.32
CA PHE A 690 3.79 -9.90 26.63
C PHE A 690 2.71 -10.44 25.69
N LEU A 691 1.54 -9.81 25.68
CA LEU A 691 0.38 -10.27 24.93
C LEU A 691 -0.07 -9.19 23.94
N GLU A 692 -0.16 -9.56 22.67
CA GLU A 692 -0.84 -8.73 21.67
C GLU A 692 -2.35 -8.75 21.94
N SER A 693 -2.94 -7.58 22.14
CA SER A 693 -4.38 -7.45 22.31
C SER A 693 -5.03 -6.86 21.06
N ARG A 694 -6.26 -7.30 20.76
CA ARG A 694 -7.06 -6.71 19.69
C ARG A 694 -7.56 -5.34 20.14
N THR A 695 -6.77 -4.29 19.94
CA THR A 695 -7.33 -2.94 19.99
C THR A 695 -8.28 -2.83 18.80
N VAL A 696 -9.55 -2.55 19.08
CA VAL A 696 -10.60 -2.32 18.10
C VAL A 696 -10.13 -1.24 17.10
N GLN A 697 -9.62 -1.67 15.93
CA GLN A 697 -9.38 -0.80 14.77
C GLN A 697 -10.68 -0.12 14.29
N SER A 698 -11.84 -0.55 14.83
CA SER A 698 -13.16 0.07 14.63
C SER A 698 -13.51 1.21 15.60
N ARG A 699 -12.63 1.64 16.52
CA ARG A 699 -12.70 3.02 17.04
C ARG A 699 -11.98 3.88 16.01
N THR A 700 -12.73 4.21 14.97
CA THR A 700 -12.56 5.42 14.15
C THR A 700 -11.86 6.50 14.95
N GLN A 701 -10.60 6.80 14.64
CA GLN A 701 -9.99 8.14 14.65
C GLN A 701 -10.13 9.07 15.89
N THR A 702 -10.83 8.73 16.97
CA THR A 702 -11.24 9.68 18.03
C THR A 702 -10.52 9.52 19.38
N ALA A 703 -9.46 8.70 19.45
CA ALA A 703 -8.62 8.60 20.65
C ALA A 703 -7.16 9.04 20.42
N LYS A 704 -6.91 9.93 19.44
CA LYS A 704 -5.71 10.78 19.34
C LYS A 704 -6.01 12.20 19.86
N ILE A 705 -6.85 12.32 20.88
CA ILE A 705 -7.31 13.60 21.42
C ILE A 705 -6.97 13.66 22.91
N SER A 706 -5.70 13.91 23.19
CA SER A 706 -5.29 14.76 24.30
C SER A 706 -3.96 15.40 23.92
N GLY A 707 -3.96 16.74 23.94
CA GLY A 707 -2.98 17.57 23.24
C GLY A 707 -1.53 17.34 23.67
N GLY A 708 -0.67 17.19 22.67
CA GLY A 708 0.77 17.25 22.78
C GLY A 708 1.37 17.01 21.40
N TYR A 709 2.12 17.98 20.87
CA TYR A 709 2.98 17.74 19.72
C TYR A 709 4.02 16.68 20.12
N GLY A 710 3.75 15.44 19.75
CA GLY A 710 4.60 14.30 20.05
C GLY A 710 4.06 13.05 19.36
N SER A 711 4.90 12.44 18.54
CA SER A 711 4.77 11.09 17.99
C SER A 711 4.75 10.06 19.12
N GLY A 712 3.64 9.95 19.84
CA GLY A 712 3.45 8.89 20.82
C GLY A 712 3.36 7.53 20.10
N PRO A 713 4.12 6.50 20.52
CA PRO A 713 4.07 5.19 19.89
C PRO A 713 2.65 4.60 20.04
N SER A 714 2.17 3.96 18.98
CA SER A 714 0.96 3.13 19.01
C SER A 714 1.04 2.08 20.13
N GLN A 715 -0.09 1.55 20.61
CA GLN A 715 -0.06 0.50 21.65
C GLN A 715 0.81 -0.71 21.25
N ALA A 716 0.82 -1.06 19.96
CA ALA A 716 1.70 -2.10 19.41
C ALA A 716 3.19 -1.72 19.51
N GLU A 717 3.55 -0.48 19.17
CA GLU A 717 4.94 0.02 19.32
C GLU A 717 5.35 0.13 20.79
N SER A 718 4.45 0.53 21.69
CA SER A 718 4.69 0.56 23.13
C SER A 718 4.93 -0.85 23.69
N LEU A 719 4.10 -1.82 23.28
CA LEU A 719 4.28 -3.23 23.64
C LEU A 719 5.61 -3.78 23.11
N LEU A 720 5.96 -3.49 21.85
CA LEU A 720 7.23 -3.89 21.27
C LEU A 720 8.40 -3.26 22.03
N THR A 721 8.31 -1.98 22.39
CA THR A 721 9.35 -1.28 23.17
C THR A 721 9.53 -1.94 24.53
N ALA A 722 8.44 -2.27 25.22
CA ALA A 722 8.48 -2.98 26.49
C ALA A 722 9.11 -4.38 26.37
N TYR A 723 8.77 -5.12 25.31
CA TYR A 723 9.37 -6.41 24.98
C TYR A 723 10.88 -6.30 24.71
N THR A 724 11.28 -5.37 23.83
CA THR A 724 12.69 -5.10 23.49
C THR A 724 13.51 -4.73 24.71
N ASN A 725 12.96 -3.88 25.59
CA ASN A 725 13.61 -3.52 26.84
C ASN A 725 13.77 -4.73 27.76
N ALA A 726 12.75 -5.58 27.90
CA ALA A 726 12.82 -6.79 28.72
C ALA A 726 13.86 -7.80 28.22
N VAL A 727 13.99 -7.98 26.90
CA VAL A 727 15.02 -8.85 26.30
C VAL A 727 16.42 -8.27 26.54
N THR A 728 16.61 -6.98 26.30
CA THR A 728 17.94 -6.33 26.34
C THR A 728 18.47 -6.16 27.76
N THR A 729 17.59 -5.78 28.70
CA THR A 729 17.96 -5.51 30.10
C THR A 729 17.86 -6.74 31.01
N GLY A 730 17.20 -7.80 30.55
CA GLY A 730 16.85 -8.97 31.35
C GLY A 730 18.00 -9.93 31.70
N ALA A 731 19.26 -9.52 31.53
CA ALA A 731 20.47 -10.32 31.87
C ALA A 731 20.43 -11.79 31.40
N GLY A 732 19.91 -12.05 30.19
CA GLY A 732 19.80 -13.40 29.60
C GLY A 732 18.54 -14.19 29.98
N ARG A 733 17.67 -13.66 30.86
CA ARG A 733 16.33 -14.26 31.13
C ARG A 733 15.46 -14.23 29.87
N GLY A 734 15.59 -13.19 29.06
CA GLY A 734 14.81 -13.01 27.83
C GLY A 734 13.35 -12.67 28.08
N ALA A 735 12.50 -12.75 27.06
CA ALA A 735 11.07 -12.46 27.15
C ALA A 735 10.24 -13.35 26.21
N LEU A 736 8.95 -13.51 26.52
CA LEU A 736 7.98 -14.24 25.70
C LEU A 736 6.95 -13.27 25.12
N LEU A 737 6.82 -13.22 23.80
CA LEU A 737 5.79 -12.45 23.11
C LEU A 737 4.75 -13.40 22.49
N LEU A 738 3.49 -13.25 22.89
CA LEU A 738 2.35 -13.95 22.29
C LEU A 738 1.67 -12.99 21.30
N ALA A 739 1.77 -13.30 20.01
CA ALA A 739 1.28 -12.48 18.90
C ALA A 739 0.31 -13.27 18.01
N VAL A 740 -0.38 -12.59 17.10
CA VAL A 740 -1.34 -13.20 16.17
C VAL A 740 -0.86 -13.07 14.72
N ILE A 741 -0.98 -14.14 13.94
CA ILE A 741 -0.66 -14.13 12.50
C ILE A 741 -1.66 -13.23 11.77
N GLY A 742 -1.14 -12.31 10.95
CA GLY A 742 -1.93 -11.24 10.32
C GLY A 742 -2.29 -10.09 11.27
N GLY A 743 -1.87 -10.15 12.54
CA GLY A 743 -1.96 -9.05 13.49
C GLY A 743 -0.89 -7.99 13.25
N THR A 744 -1.03 -6.86 13.95
CA THR A 744 -0.15 -5.69 13.79
C THR A 744 1.33 -6.00 14.07
N LEU A 745 1.63 -6.88 15.03
CA LEU A 745 3.02 -7.24 15.34
C LEU A 745 3.61 -8.25 14.35
N SER A 746 2.76 -8.99 13.65
CA SER A 746 3.15 -9.91 12.58
C SER A 746 3.30 -9.23 11.22
N GLU A 747 2.99 -7.93 11.13
CA GLU A 747 3.15 -7.09 9.94
C GLU A 747 4.15 -5.96 10.22
N GLY A 748 5.16 -5.77 9.35
CA GLY A 748 6.07 -4.61 9.42
C GLY A 748 7.11 -4.58 10.55
N ILE A 749 7.08 -5.49 11.54
CA ILE A 749 8.06 -5.53 12.64
C ILE A 749 9.17 -6.56 12.41
N ASN A 750 10.39 -6.24 12.82
CA ASN A 750 11.58 -7.09 12.67
C ASN A 750 12.05 -7.58 14.05
N PHE A 751 12.18 -8.89 14.22
CA PHE A 751 12.72 -9.50 15.45
C PHE A 751 14.17 -9.91 15.22
N SER A 752 15.07 -8.93 15.13
CA SER A 752 16.50 -9.17 14.89
C SER A 752 17.20 -9.68 16.15
N ASP A 753 18.21 -10.52 15.94
CA ASP A 753 19.14 -10.95 16.98
C ASP A 753 18.46 -11.57 18.21
N SER A 754 18.75 -11.03 19.41
CA SER A 754 18.23 -11.52 20.68
C SER A 754 16.70 -11.39 20.79
N LEU A 755 16.07 -10.54 19.98
CA LEU A 755 14.63 -10.30 20.01
C LEU A 755 13.82 -11.49 19.48
N GLY A 756 14.42 -12.40 18.70
CA GLY A 756 13.71 -13.44 17.98
C GLY A 756 14.44 -14.78 17.88
N ARG A 757 15.21 -15.18 18.90
CA ARG A 757 15.97 -16.44 18.89
C ARG A 757 15.09 -17.68 18.73
N GLY A 758 13.86 -17.63 19.24
CA GLY A 758 12.85 -18.65 19.00
C GLY A 758 11.60 -18.06 18.37
N VAL A 759 11.16 -18.61 17.25
CA VAL A 759 9.85 -18.30 16.66
C VAL A 759 9.02 -19.58 16.59
N ALA A 760 7.86 -19.56 17.22
CA ALA A 760 6.93 -20.69 17.23
C ALA A 760 5.61 -20.31 16.53
N VAL A 761 5.12 -21.19 15.66
CA VAL A 761 3.83 -21.03 14.98
C VAL A 761 2.87 -22.09 15.49
N VAL A 762 1.80 -21.66 16.15
CA VAL A 762 0.78 -22.55 16.72
C VAL A 762 -0.29 -22.85 15.69
N GLY A 763 -0.43 -24.12 15.32
CA GLY A 763 -1.40 -24.56 14.33
C GLY A 763 -1.15 -23.91 12.96
N MET A 764 -2.21 -23.84 12.16
CA MET A 764 -2.20 -23.27 10.82
C MET A 764 -3.35 -22.25 10.70
N PRO A 765 -3.10 -21.00 10.25
CA PRO A 765 -4.09 -19.93 10.16
C PRO A 765 -5.02 -20.11 8.95
N PHE A 766 -5.70 -21.25 8.88
CA PHE A 766 -6.66 -21.49 7.83
C PHE A 766 -7.84 -20.52 7.95
N PRO A 767 -8.23 -19.85 6.85
CA PRO A 767 -9.44 -19.04 6.84
C PRO A 767 -10.69 -19.87 7.13
N ASN A 768 -11.75 -19.27 7.64
CA ASN A 768 -12.98 -20.03 7.94
C ASN A 768 -13.65 -20.51 6.63
N PRO A 769 -13.68 -21.83 6.35
CA PRO A 769 -14.25 -22.35 5.11
C PRO A 769 -15.78 -22.21 5.06
N HIS A 770 -16.42 -21.99 6.21
CA HIS A 770 -17.87 -21.84 6.29
C HIS A 770 -18.35 -20.42 6.02
N SER A 771 -17.46 -19.43 5.98
CA SER A 771 -17.86 -18.04 5.71
C SER A 771 -18.36 -17.91 4.26
N ALA A 772 -19.36 -17.05 4.06
CA ALA A 772 -19.91 -16.85 2.71
C ALA A 772 -18.85 -16.30 1.74
N GLU A 773 -17.98 -15.42 2.23
CA GLU A 773 -16.87 -14.84 1.47
C GLU A 773 -15.93 -15.92 0.94
N TRP A 774 -15.51 -16.85 1.80
CA TRP A 774 -14.63 -17.94 1.39
C TRP A 774 -15.33 -18.93 0.47
N LYS A 775 -16.59 -19.29 0.75
CA LYS A 775 -17.37 -20.14 -0.16
C LYS A 775 -17.47 -19.54 -1.56
N ALA A 776 -17.73 -18.24 -1.66
CA ALA A 776 -17.82 -17.54 -2.93
C ALA A 776 -16.47 -17.52 -3.67
N LYS A 777 -15.37 -17.25 -2.95
CA LYS A 777 -14.02 -17.21 -3.53
C LYS A 777 -13.55 -18.58 -4.01
N ILE A 778 -13.77 -19.62 -3.20
CA ILE A 778 -13.49 -21.01 -3.55
C ILE A 778 -14.31 -21.45 -4.76
N LYS A 779 -15.60 -21.11 -4.80
CA LYS A 779 -16.46 -21.40 -5.95
C LYS A 779 -15.95 -20.72 -7.23
N PHE A 780 -15.58 -19.44 -7.13
CA PHE A 780 -15.03 -18.70 -8.26
C PHE A 780 -13.73 -19.31 -8.81
N ILE A 781 -12.78 -19.66 -7.92
CA ILE A 781 -11.53 -20.31 -8.32
C ILE A 781 -11.79 -21.68 -8.96
N THR A 782 -12.72 -22.44 -8.40
CA THR A 782 -13.15 -23.73 -8.98
C THR A 782 -13.69 -23.54 -10.39
N GLU A 783 -14.57 -22.56 -10.60
CA GLU A 783 -15.17 -22.25 -11.91
C GLU A 783 -14.13 -21.75 -12.91
N LYS A 784 -13.21 -20.86 -12.50
CA LYS A 784 -12.14 -20.31 -13.34
C LYS A 784 -11.12 -21.37 -13.77
N ALA A 785 -10.76 -22.28 -12.86
CA ALA A 785 -9.89 -23.41 -13.18
C ALA A 785 -10.60 -24.42 -14.09
N ALA A 786 -11.89 -24.65 -13.85
CA ALA A 786 -12.71 -25.54 -14.68
C ALA A 786 -12.88 -25.02 -16.11
N SER A 787 -13.03 -23.70 -16.31
CA SER A 787 -13.14 -23.09 -17.65
C SER A 787 -11.84 -23.09 -18.44
N SER A 788 -10.70 -23.32 -17.78
CA SER A 788 -9.37 -23.30 -18.40
C SER A 788 -8.82 -24.70 -18.69
N ALA A 789 -9.56 -25.75 -18.34
CA ALA A 789 -9.14 -27.15 -18.49
C ALA A 789 -9.95 -27.86 -19.60
N ASP A 790 -9.27 -28.60 -20.48
CA ASP A 790 -9.91 -29.43 -21.51
C ASP A 790 -10.08 -30.88 -21.02
N GLY A 791 -11.31 -31.43 -21.12
CA GLY A 791 -11.60 -32.86 -20.95
C GLY A 791 -12.26 -33.29 -19.62
N VAL A 792 -12.17 -34.59 -19.30
CA VAL A 792 -12.89 -35.26 -18.18
C VAL A 792 -12.35 -34.87 -16.79
N SER A 793 -11.20 -34.20 -16.72
CA SER A 793 -10.53 -33.77 -15.48
C SER A 793 -11.02 -32.42 -14.92
N VAL A 794 -11.94 -31.72 -15.59
CA VAL A 794 -12.39 -30.36 -15.25
C VAL A 794 -12.85 -30.19 -13.79
N GLN A 795 -13.68 -31.10 -13.27
CA GLN A 795 -14.17 -31.01 -11.90
C GLN A 795 -13.09 -31.31 -10.86
N GLN A 796 -12.15 -32.19 -11.19
CA GLN A 796 -11.04 -32.54 -10.30
C GLN A 796 -10.02 -31.41 -10.27
N ALA A 797 -9.69 -30.83 -11.43
CA ALA A 797 -8.83 -29.66 -11.56
C ALA A 797 -9.37 -28.46 -10.76
N GLY A 798 -10.68 -28.20 -10.84
CA GLY A 798 -11.32 -27.15 -10.03
C GLY A 798 -11.18 -27.38 -8.52
N LYS A 799 -11.41 -28.61 -8.04
CA LYS A 799 -11.25 -28.96 -6.62
C LYS A 799 -9.81 -28.87 -6.15
N ASP A 800 -8.86 -29.31 -6.95
CA ASP A 800 -7.44 -29.26 -6.62
C ASP A 800 -6.92 -27.81 -6.59
N ALA A 801 -7.30 -26.97 -7.55
CA ALA A 801 -6.97 -25.54 -7.55
C ALA A 801 -7.55 -24.81 -6.33
N ALA A 802 -8.80 -25.13 -5.96
CA ALA A 802 -9.43 -24.56 -4.78
C ALA A 802 -8.72 -24.97 -3.47
N ARG A 803 -8.34 -26.24 -3.34
CA ARG A 803 -7.57 -26.73 -2.19
C ARG A 803 -6.19 -26.09 -2.15
N GLU A 804 -5.52 -26.03 -3.30
CA GLU A 804 -4.19 -25.44 -3.43
C GLU A 804 -4.22 -23.98 -2.99
N TYR A 805 -5.18 -23.19 -3.48
CA TYR A 805 -5.34 -21.79 -3.09
C TYR A 805 -5.56 -21.63 -1.57
N TYR A 806 -6.44 -22.45 -0.99
CA TYR A 806 -6.75 -22.41 0.43
C TYR A 806 -5.51 -22.70 1.30
N GLU A 807 -4.71 -23.66 0.90
CA GLU A 807 -3.42 -23.96 1.52
C GLU A 807 -2.38 -22.86 1.28
N ASN A 808 -2.34 -22.25 0.10
CA ASN A 808 -1.38 -21.20 -0.27
C ASN A 808 -1.60 -19.94 0.56
N VAL A 809 -2.86 -19.52 0.77
CA VAL A 809 -3.20 -18.38 1.63
C VAL A 809 -2.72 -18.61 3.07
N CYS A 810 -2.95 -19.81 3.59
CA CYS A 810 -2.48 -20.21 4.92
C CYS A 810 -0.95 -20.16 5.02
N MET A 811 -0.25 -20.75 4.05
CA MET A 811 1.21 -20.82 4.06
C MET A 811 1.88 -19.48 3.79
N ARG A 812 1.29 -18.58 2.99
CA ARG A 812 1.79 -17.20 2.83
C ARG A 812 1.82 -16.47 4.18
N ALA A 813 0.75 -16.57 4.96
CA ALA A 813 0.68 -15.95 6.29
C ALA A 813 1.70 -16.54 7.27
N VAL A 814 1.91 -17.86 7.25
CA VAL A 814 2.93 -18.55 8.05
C VAL A 814 4.34 -18.13 7.63
N ASN A 815 4.62 -18.14 6.33
CA ASN A 815 5.92 -17.77 5.75
C ASN A 815 6.29 -16.32 6.08
N GLN A 816 5.30 -15.42 6.08
CA GLN A 816 5.47 -14.02 6.47
C GLN A 816 5.82 -13.87 7.96
N ALA A 817 5.23 -14.68 8.84
CA ALA A 817 5.55 -14.65 10.27
C ALA A 817 6.95 -15.19 10.57
N ILE A 818 7.31 -16.34 9.99
CA ILE A 818 8.61 -16.99 10.24
C ILE A 818 9.79 -16.26 9.59
N GLY A 819 9.56 -15.61 8.43
CA GLY A 819 10.59 -14.81 7.76
C GLY A 819 11.09 -13.62 8.60
N ARG A 820 10.43 -13.28 9.71
CA ARG A 820 10.82 -12.13 10.53
C ARG A 820 12.01 -12.37 11.45
N ALA A 821 12.32 -13.63 11.72
CA ALA A 821 13.27 -14.08 12.74
C ALA A 821 14.74 -13.82 12.39
N ILE A 822 15.07 -13.71 11.09
CA ILE A 822 16.45 -13.69 10.62
C ILE A 822 16.68 -12.49 9.71
N ARG A 823 17.79 -11.76 9.93
CA ARG A 823 18.04 -10.48 9.23
C ARG A 823 19.40 -10.28 8.60
N HIS A 824 20.45 -10.97 9.01
CA HIS A 824 21.76 -10.83 8.39
C HIS A 824 22.54 -12.14 8.47
N ARG A 825 23.67 -12.20 7.75
CA ARG A 825 24.49 -13.40 7.60
C ARG A 825 24.94 -14.06 8.92
N GLY A 826 25.13 -13.23 9.96
CA GLY A 826 25.56 -13.65 11.29
C GLY A 826 24.43 -13.95 12.28
N ASP A 827 23.18 -13.83 11.84
CA ASP A 827 22.02 -14.07 12.69
C ASP A 827 21.68 -15.57 12.76
N TYR A 828 21.03 -15.99 13.84
CA TYR A 828 20.61 -17.38 14.04
C TYR A 828 19.31 -17.46 14.84
N ALA A 829 18.46 -18.42 14.47
CA ALA A 829 17.17 -18.62 15.12
C ALA A 829 16.68 -20.06 15.01
N ALA A 830 15.80 -20.44 15.92
CA ALA A 830 15.04 -21.68 15.86
C ALA A 830 13.58 -21.39 15.51
N ILE A 831 13.05 -22.09 14.49
CA ILE A 831 11.67 -22.01 14.02
C ILE A 831 10.95 -23.31 14.42
N LEU A 832 9.90 -23.19 15.22
CA LEU A 832 9.08 -24.30 15.68
C LEU A 832 7.71 -24.24 15.01
N LEU A 833 7.32 -25.30 14.32
CA LEU A 833 6.03 -25.39 13.63
C LEU A 833 5.14 -26.40 14.37
N LEU A 834 4.24 -25.93 15.23
CA LEU A 834 3.43 -26.77 16.12
C LEU A 834 2.14 -27.18 15.43
N ASP A 835 2.19 -28.25 14.63
CA ASP A 835 1.04 -28.97 14.08
C ASP A 835 1.55 -30.22 13.35
N ARG A 836 0.87 -31.36 13.48
CA ARG A 836 1.23 -32.57 12.72
C ARG A 836 1.20 -32.38 11.21
N ARG A 837 0.40 -31.44 10.69
CA ARG A 837 0.25 -31.17 9.25
C ARG A 837 1.50 -30.57 8.62
N TYR A 838 2.37 -29.91 9.39
CA TYR A 838 3.66 -29.40 8.89
C TYR A 838 4.65 -30.51 8.50
N ALA A 839 4.44 -31.75 8.96
CA ALA A 839 5.23 -32.90 8.53
C ALA A 839 4.77 -33.47 7.17
N GLY A 840 3.58 -33.10 6.68
CA GLY A 840 3.06 -33.57 5.40
C GLY A 840 3.80 -32.96 4.21
N GLU A 841 4.13 -33.79 3.21
CA GLU A 841 4.91 -33.39 2.03
C GLU A 841 4.32 -32.17 1.30
N ARG A 842 2.99 -32.13 1.14
CA ARG A 842 2.28 -31.00 0.48
C ARG A 842 2.50 -29.66 1.18
N ILE A 843 2.48 -29.63 2.51
CA ILE A 843 2.68 -28.41 3.29
C ILE A 843 4.17 -28.05 3.32
N ARG A 844 5.05 -29.05 3.47
CA ARG A 844 6.50 -28.87 3.40
C ARG A 844 6.94 -28.27 2.07
N ALA A 845 6.32 -28.68 0.96
CA ALA A 845 6.58 -28.16 -0.38
C ALA A 845 6.27 -26.66 -0.52
N LYS A 846 5.43 -26.08 0.34
CA LYS A 846 5.03 -24.66 0.32
C LYS A 846 5.90 -23.77 1.21
N LEU A 847 6.81 -24.34 2.00
CA LEU A 847 7.79 -23.58 2.75
C LEU A 847 8.87 -23.00 1.82
N PRO A 848 9.46 -21.84 2.15
CA PRO A 848 10.57 -21.27 1.40
C PRO A 848 11.76 -22.23 1.34
N GLN A 849 12.51 -22.19 0.23
CA GLN A 849 13.61 -23.13 -0.01
C GLN A 849 14.69 -23.09 1.07
N TRP A 850 14.99 -21.90 1.61
CA TRP A 850 15.98 -21.72 2.66
C TRP A 850 15.58 -22.35 4.00
N ILE A 851 14.27 -22.50 4.28
CA ILE A 851 13.79 -23.21 5.49
C ILE A 851 13.80 -24.71 5.25
N LYS A 852 13.40 -25.16 4.05
CA LYS A 852 13.39 -26.58 3.67
C LYS A 852 14.76 -27.24 3.87
N GLY A 853 15.84 -26.53 3.53
CA GLY A 853 17.21 -27.03 3.70
C GLY A 853 17.61 -27.33 5.16
N SER A 854 17.01 -26.63 6.13
CA SER A 854 17.27 -26.80 7.57
C SER A 854 16.12 -27.51 8.31
N LEU A 855 15.14 -28.06 7.58
CA LEU A 855 13.95 -28.67 8.16
C LEU A 855 14.25 -30.10 8.65
N ARG A 856 14.12 -30.32 9.96
CA ARG A 856 14.22 -31.65 10.56
C ARG A 856 12.96 -32.48 10.33
N GLU A 857 13.07 -33.79 10.54
CA GLU A 857 11.91 -34.68 10.62
C GLU A 857 11.01 -34.32 11.80
N GLY A 858 9.72 -34.62 11.66
CA GLY A 858 8.73 -34.26 12.68
C GLY A 858 8.95 -35.02 13.98
N GLY A 859 9.09 -34.29 15.09
CA GLY A 859 9.41 -34.87 16.41
C GLY A 859 8.38 -34.53 17.50
N GLY A 860 8.55 -35.14 18.67
CA GLY A 860 7.84 -34.78 19.89
C GLY A 860 8.45 -33.56 20.60
N VAL A 861 7.74 -32.99 21.58
CA VAL A 861 8.22 -31.85 22.38
C VAL A 861 9.54 -32.17 23.09
N GLY A 862 9.66 -33.36 23.68
CA GLY A 862 10.87 -33.78 24.40
C GLY A 862 12.10 -33.85 23.50
N GLU A 863 11.97 -34.53 22.35
CA GLU A 863 13.02 -34.61 21.32
C GLU A 863 13.41 -33.20 20.83
N THR A 864 12.41 -32.36 20.54
CA THR A 864 12.63 -30.98 20.06
C THR A 864 13.37 -30.13 21.09
N ARG A 865 13.05 -30.27 22.39
CA ARG A 865 13.74 -29.58 23.49
C ARG A 865 15.24 -29.91 23.50
N ASP A 866 15.58 -31.17 23.34
CA ASP A 866 16.97 -31.62 23.41
C ASP A 866 17.77 -31.12 22.20
N VAL A 867 17.16 -31.13 21.02
CA VAL A 867 17.74 -30.53 19.80
C VAL A 867 17.95 -29.02 19.97
N LEU A 868 16.96 -28.29 20.52
CA LEU A 868 17.10 -26.84 20.78
C LEU A 868 18.26 -26.54 21.71
N ARG A 869 18.40 -27.30 22.82
CA ARG A 869 19.50 -27.12 23.78
C ARG A 869 20.86 -27.35 23.13
N THR A 870 20.98 -28.35 22.27
CA THR A 870 22.23 -28.62 21.54
C THR A 870 22.55 -27.47 20.59
N PHE A 871 21.59 -27.06 19.77
CA PHE A 871 21.74 -25.97 18.80
C PHE A 871 22.19 -24.65 19.46
N PHE A 872 21.52 -24.20 20.53
CA PHE A 872 21.90 -22.96 21.19
C PHE A 872 23.23 -23.05 21.95
N LYS A 873 23.59 -24.22 22.49
CA LYS A 873 24.91 -24.43 23.11
C LYS A 873 26.04 -24.39 22.08
N GLU A 874 25.84 -24.95 20.89
CA GLU A 874 26.80 -24.88 19.79
C GLU A 874 27.00 -23.43 19.34
N LYS A 875 25.91 -22.69 19.15
CA LYS A 875 25.98 -21.26 18.77
C LYS A 875 26.60 -20.38 19.85
N GLU A 876 26.35 -20.69 21.12
CA GLU A 876 27.00 -19.97 22.22
C GLU A 876 28.52 -20.23 22.25
N LYS A 877 28.96 -21.45 21.95
CA LYS A 877 30.40 -21.77 21.82
C LYS A 877 31.02 -21.02 20.63
N GLU A 878 30.39 -21.08 19.46
CA GLU A 878 30.82 -20.37 18.25
C GLU A 878 30.93 -18.85 18.46
N ARG A 879 30.12 -18.26 19.36
CA ARG A 879 30.18 -16.83 19.67
C ARG A 879 31.29 -16.45 20.67
N ARG A 880 31.79 -17.42 21.45
CA ARG A 880 32.86 -17.20 22.45
C ARG A 880 34.25 -17.41 21.88
N THR A 881 34.36 -18.20 20.82
CA THR A 881 35.55 -18.35 19.94
C THR A 881 35.58 -17.25 18.90
#